data_AF-A0A843W829-F1
#
_entry.id   AF-A0A843W829-F1
#
_cell.length_a   1.000
_cell.length_b   1.000
_cell.length_c   1.000
_cell.angle_alpha   90.00
_cell.angle_beta   90.00
_cell.angle_gamma   90.00
#
_symmetry.space_group_name_H-M   'P 1'
#
loop_
_entity.id
_entity.type
_entity.pdbx_description
1 polymer ?
#
loop_
_entity_poly.entity_id
_entity_poly.type
_entity_poly.pdbx_seq_one_letter_code
_entity_poly.pdbx_strand_id
1 'polypeptide(L)'
;MDYKFRHRAPVSTAILPSLRPQSSPVRLCVGTWAMAGEAASAADLPVGAAGGQREHLVFQTVDELCISLAKYTADLSEKCVREKGVFSVVLSGGYLIDCLWRLAGSPHAESVDWAKWHVFWVDERVVPRDHVESNYNLAYDGFLSQVPVPGEQVYGINDSLPAEDASDDYEACLKQLVETGVLKLSETTGFPIFDLMLLGMGPDGHIASLFPNHPLIKENTRWVTFIKDSPKPPPERITFTFPVINSSANIAMVVAGPGEAAAVSRALGPQDGGSTLLPVQMISLENGKLTWFTDKQAVSGSPRLPSGNWRGMARGKEKNGILQSRCQREEDNEDERHRLDPQVPLQAQLSRRRARALYPLAPLHRGDTCSMADEAASAAAAASPAGGQRELLVFQSVNDLCVSLARYTADLSDKCVREKGAFSVVLSGGYLIDCLRKLVESPYAESVDWAKWHVFWVDERAVRKDHVVNNYKLAHDGFLSKVQVPAEQVYGVNDSLPAEAAAEEYEACLKQLVKAGVLKLSAATGFPIFDLMLLGMGPDGHIASLFPNHPLIKENTQWVTFIKDSPKPPPQRITFTFPVINSSANIAMVVAGPGEAAAVSRALGDPHGSSNLLPVQMISLEHGKITWFADKEARQRCKRSDGIGYSRSPDHTRRILGTVFVSV
;
A
#
# COMPACT_ATOMS: atom_id res chain seq x y z
N MET A 1 -3.42 -24.17 -55.85
CA MET A 1 -3.22 -24.32 -54.40
C MET A 1 -4.46 -23.75 -53.71
N ASP A 2 -5.63 -24.41 -53.69
CA ASP A 2 -5.94 -25.83 -53.40
C ASP A 2 -5.39 -26.21 -52.01
N TYR A 3 -6.21 -26.52 -51.01
CA TYR A 3 -7.43 -27.36 -51.08
C TYR A 3 -8.75 -26.73 -50.59
N LYS A 4 -9.87 -27.23 -51.13
CA LYS A 4 -11.26 -27.03 -50.65
C LYS A 4 -11.77 -28.30 -49.96
N PHE A 5 -12.75 -28.21 -49.05
CA PHE A 5 -13.83 -29.21 -48.98
C PHE A 5 -15.19 -28.67 -48.43
N ARG A 6 -16.28 -29.35 -48.84
CA ARG A 6 -17.72 -29.04 -48.68
C ARG A 6 -18.51 -30.37 -48.58
N HIS A 7 -19.73 -30.49 -48.04
CA HIS A 7 -20.67 -29.53 -47.43
C HIS A 7 -21.71 -30.29 -46.56
N ARG A 8 -22.29 -29.60 -45.57
CA ARG A 8 -23.71 -29.70 -45.08
C ARG A 8 -24.37 -31.07 -44.76
N ALA A 9 -24.91 -31.14 -43.53
CA ALA A 9 -26.29 -31.57 -43.16
C ALA A 9 -26.65 -33.08 -43.22
N PRO A 10 -27.74 -33.57 -42.56
CA PRO A 10 -28.83 -32.82 -41.91
C PRO A 10 -29.24 -33.22 -40.47
N VAL A 11 -30.21 -32.46 -39.94
CA VAL A 11 -30.97 -32.71 -38.70
C VAL A 11 -32.02 -33.81 -38.91
N SER A 12 -32.39 -34.56 -37.87
CA SER A 12 -33.61 -35.37 -37.85
C SER A 12 -34.36 -35.27 -36.52
N THR A 13 -35.66 -35.08 -36.61
CA THR A 13 -36.61 -34.95 -35.49
C THR A 13 -37.31 -36.29 -35.25
N ALA A 14 -37.60 -36.64 -33.99
CA ALA A 14 -38.48 -37.76 -33.65
C ALA A 14 -39.45 -37.36 -32.51
N ILE A 15 -40.69 -37.87 -32.57
CA ILE A 15 -41.84 -37.37 -31.81
C ILE A 15 -42.62 -38.54 -31.17
N LEU A 16 -42.86 -38.46 -29.85
CA LEU A 16 -43.91 -39.15 -29.05
C LEU A 16 -43.82 -40.69 -28.90
N PRO A 17 -44.52 -41.34 -27.91
CA PRO A 17 -45.76 -40.91 -27.25
C PRO A 17 -45.86 -40.95 -25.70
N SER A 18 -46.97 -40.38 -25.24
CA SER A 18 -47.41 -40.20 -23.85
C SER A 18 -48.10 -41.43 -23.24
N LEU A 19 -47.83 -41.74 -21.96
CA LEU A 19 -48.71 -42.57 -21.12
C LEU A 19 -48.81 -42.07 -19.66
N ARG A 20 -50.05 -41.91 -19.20
CA ARG A 20 -50.60 -41.93 -17.83
C ARG A 20 -51.92 -42.74 -17.95
N PRO A 21 -52.62 -43.22 -16.88
CA PRO A 21 -52.59 -42.80 -15.47
C PRO A 21 -52.69 -43.97 -14.43
N GLN A 22 -53.08 -43.64 -13.19
CA GLN A 22 -53.61 -44.49 -12.09
C GLN A 22 -52.61 -45.25 -11.18
N SER A 23 -52.98 -45.67 -9.95
CA SER A 23 -53.36 -44.88 -8.76
C SER A 23 -53.67 -45.79 -7.54
N SER A 24 -53.04 -45.55 -6.38
CA SER A 24 -53.50 -45.93 -5.02
C SER A 24 -53.50 -47.44 -4.65
N PRO A 25 -53.71 -47.83 -3.36
CA PRO A 25 -53.00 -47.37 -2.14
C PRO A 25 -52.69 -48.50 -1.11
N VAL A 26 -51.70 -48.33 -0.22
CA VAL A 26 -51.64 -49.07 1.06
C VAL A 26 -51.21 -48.15 2.22
N ARG A 27 -51.86 -48.31 3.38
CA ARG A 27 -51.70 -47.51 4.62
C ARG A 27 -50.51 -47.96 5.47
N LEU A 28 -50.04 -47.12 6.40
CA LEU A 28 -50.21 -47.41 7.83
C LEU A 28 -50.13 -46.18 8.75
N CYS A 29 -50.93 -46.24 9.84
CA CYS A 29 -50.88 -45.50 11.10
C CYS A 29 -50.68 -43.97 11.13
N VAL A 30 -51.81 -43.27 11.29
CA VAL A 30 -51.90 -41.92 11.85
C VAL A 30 -51.72 -41.98 13.38
N GLY A 31 -50.91 -41.07 13.93
CA GLY A 31 -50.86 -40.78 15.36
C GLY A 31 -50.95 -39.27 15.58
N THR A 32 -52.15 -38.75 15.83
CA THR A 32 -52.40 -37.31 16.04
C THR A 32 -52.03 -36.85 17.44
N TRP A 33 -51.23 -35.80 17.53
CA TRP A 33 -51.40 -34.76 18.55
C TRP A 33 -51.29 -33.40 17.87
N ALA A 34 -52.39 -32.64 17.90
CA ALA A 34 -52.40 -31.25 17.48
C ALA A 34 -52.14 -30.37 18.70
N MET A 35 -51.20 -29.44 18.58
CA MET A 35 -51.18 -28.21 19.37
C MET A 35 -50.86 -27.05 18.43
N ALA A 36 -51.65 -25.99 18.51
CA ALA A 36 -51.45 -24.80 17.71
C ALA A 36 -50.21 -24.03 18.18
N GLY A 37 -49.48 -23.48 17.21
CA GLY A 37 -48.41 -22.51 17.42
C GLY A 37 -48.23 -21.74 16.12
N GLU A 38 -48.44 -20.42 16.16
CA GLU A 38 -48.27 -19.57 14.99
C GLU A 38 -46.80 -19.57 14.54
N ALA A 39 -46.57 -19.61 13.23
CA ALA A 39 -45.23 -19.50 12.67
C ALA A 39 -44.71 -18.06 12.87
N ALA A 40 -43.97 -17.84 13.95
CA ALA A 40 -43.29 -16.58 14.20
C ALA A 40 -42.31 -16.27 13.05
N SER A 41 -42.31 -15.03 12.57
CA SER A 41 -41.38 -14.59 11.53
C SER A 41 -39.94 -14.63 12.04
N ALA A 42 -38.97 -14.94 11.17
CA ALA A 42 -37.54 -15.04 11.50
C ALA A 42 -36.85 -13.69 11.82
N ALA A 43 -37.60 -12.69 12.31
CA ALA A 43 -37.10 -11.38 12.70
C ALA A 43 -36.70 -11.28 14.19
N ASP A 44 -37.18 -12.19 15.05
CA ASP A 44 -37.02 -12.12 16.51
C ASP A 44 -36.20 -13.29 17.08
N LEU A 45 -34.93 -13.40 16.68
CA LEU A 45 -33.94 -14.20 17.43
C LEU A 45 -33.19 -13.30 18.43
N PRO A 46 -33.05 -13.68 19.72
CA PRO A 46 -32.37 -12.85 20.70
C PRO A 46 -30.88 -12.71 20.39
N VAL A 47 -30.38 -11.46 20.38
CA VAL A 47 -28.94 -11.16 20.37
C VAL A 47 -28.37 -11.53 21.75
N GLY A 48 -27.98 -12.80 21.96
CA GLY A 48 -27.69 -13.26 23.31
C GLY A 48 -27.17 -14.69 23.50
N ALA A 49 -26.14 -15.13 22.76
CA ALA A 49 -25.13 -16.12 23.24
C ALA A 49 -24.04 -16.38 22.17
N ALA A 50 -23.11 -15.44 21.94
CA ALA A 50 -21.96 -15.71 21.09
C ALA A 50 -20.93 -16.60 21.84
N GLY A 51 -20.76 -17.85 21.38
CA GLY A 51 -19.83 -18.83 21.97
C GLY A 51 -18.36 -18.61 21.59
N GLY A 52 -18.10 -17.90 20.48
CA GLY A 52 -16.75 -17.68 19.96
C GLY A 52 -15.83 -16.86 20.88
N GLN A 53 -14.57 -17.29 20.97
CA GLN A 53 -13.54 -16.58 21.74
C GLN A 53 -13.16 -15.27 21.04
N ARG A 54 -12.98 -14.19 21.81
CA ARG A 54 -12.58 -12.87 21.29
C ARG A 54 -11.26 -12.42 21.93
N GLU A 55 -10.30 -12.03 21.09
CA GLU A 55 -8.98 -11.53 21.49
C GLU A 55 -8.64 -10.25 20.71
N HIS A 56 -7.92 -9.33 21.34
CA HIS A 56 -7.46 -8.10 20.68
C HIS A 56 -6.00 -7.83 21.03
N LEU A 57 -5.15 -7.89 20.00
CA LEU A 57 -3.73 -7.66 20.04
C LEU A 57 -3.42 -6.26 19.49
N VAL A 58 -2.71 -5.47 20.31
CA VAL A 58 -2.33 -4.09 19.98
C VAL A 58 -0.81 -3.99 19.96
N PHE A 59 -0.26 -3.78 18.77
CA PHE A 59 1.18 -3.69 18.49
C PHE A 59 1.66 -2.23 18.51
N GLN A 60 2.95 -2.00 18.79
CA GLN A 60 3.50 -0.64 18.76
C GLN A 60 3.67 -0.13 17.33
N THR A 61 4.02 -1.03 16.41
CA THR A 61 4.29 -0.75 15.00
C THR A 61 3.53 -1.72 14.10
N VAL A 62 3.47 -1.40 12.80
CA VAL A 62 2.86 -2.26 11.80
C VAL A 62 3.75 -3.47 11.47
N ASP A 63 5.08 -3.35 11.55
CA ASP A 63 5.99 -4.48 11.36
C ASP A 63 5.83 -5.54 12.47
N GLU A 64 5.73 -5.13 13.74
CA GLU A 64 5.39 -6.02 14.86
C GLU A 64 4.07 -6.77 14.62
N LEU A 65 3.06 -6.06 14.10
CA LEU A 65 1.76 -6.65 13.74
C LEU A 65 1.90 -7.69 12.63
N CYS A 66 2.57 -7.35 11.53
CA CYS A 66 2.75 -8.28 10.41
C CYS A 66 3.60 -9.51 10.81
N ILE A 67 4.63 -9.34 11.65
CA ILE A 67 5.40 -10.44 12.24
C ILE A 67 4.49 -11.36 13.07
N SER A 68 3.67 -10.78 13.96
CA SER A 68 2.78 -11.58 14.80
C SER A 68 1.65 -12.25 14.02
N LEU A 69 1.17 -11.61 12.94
CA LEU A 69 0.16 -12.18 12.03
C LEU A 69 0.72 -13.35 11.22
N ALA A 70 1.95 -13.19 10.69
CA ALA A 70 2.65 -14.27 10.00
C ALA A 70 2.85 -15.47 10.94
N LYS A 71 3.34 -15.24 12.16
CA LYS A 71 3.49 -16.32 13.15
C LYS A 71 2.15 -16.99 13.48
N TYR A 72 1.10 -16.22 13.74
CA TYR A 72 -0.23 -16.76 14.03
C TYR A 72 -0.79 -17.61 12.87
N THR A 73 -0.57 -17.17 11.63
CA THR A 73 -0.99 -17.87 10.42
C THR A 73 -0.19 -19.17 10.21
N ALA A 74 1.13 -19.15 10.43
CA ALA A 74 1.99 -20.33 10.39
C ALA A 74 1.59 -21.37 11.46
N ASP A 75 1.40 -20.93 12.71
CA ASP A 75 0.99 -21.79 13.83
C ASP A 75 -0.37 -22.48 13.55
N LEU A 76 -1.33 -21.73 12.99
CA LEU A 76 -2.64 -22.28 12.59
C LEU A 76 -2.51 -23.25 11.40
N SER A 77 -1.71 -22.91 10.39
CA SER A 77 -1.43 -23.80 9.26
C SER A 77 -0.86 -25.14 9.75
N GLU A 78 0.20 -25.11 10.57
CA GLU A 78 0.83 -26.33 11.12
C GLU A 78 -0.19 -27.17 11.90
N LYS A 79 -1.00 -26.52 12.74
CA LYS A 79 -2.06 -27.20 13.52
C LYS A 79 -3.08 -27.88 12.61
N CYS A 80 -3.64 -27.16 11.63
CA CYS A 80 -4.70 -27.70 10.77
C CYS A 80 -4.17 -28.78 9.82
N VAL A 81 -2.96 -28.63 9.28
CA VAL A 81 -2.30 -29.69 8.50
C VAL A 81 -2.11 -30.95 9.34
N ARG A 82 -1.69 -30.83 10.61
CA ARG A 82 -1.55 -31.98 11.53
C ARG A 82 -2.90 -32.64 11.88
N GLU A 83 -3.96 -31.86 12.05
CA GLU A 83 -5.28 -32.36 12.50
C GLU A 83 -6.19 -32.85 11.35
N LYS A 84 -6.02 -32.29 10.15
CA LYS A 84 -6.93 -32.48 9.00
C LYS A 84 -6.22 -32.87 7.70
N GLY A 85 -4.91 -32.74 7.62
CA GLY A 85 -4.10 -32.99 6.41
C GLY A 85 -4.06 -31.83 5.40
N VAL A 86 -4.83 -30.75 5.64
CA VAL A 86 -4.97 -29.56 4.79
C VAL A 86 -5.16 -28.30 5.64
N PHE A 87 -4.95 -27.12 5.07
CA PHE A 87 -5.26 -25.82 5.67
C PHE A 87 -6.02 -24.93 4.68
N SER A 88 -7.24 -24.54 5.05
CA SER A 88 -8.12 -23.69 4.25
C SER A 88 -8.07 -22.24 4.72
N VAL A 89 -7.48 -21.36 3.91
CA VAL A 89 -7.27 -19.94 4.22
C VAL A 89 -8.03 -19.03 3.25
N VAL A 90 -8.76 -18.08 3.81
CA VAL A 90 -9.52 -17.09 3.04
C VAL A 90 -8.88 -15.72 3.18
N LEU A 91 -8.66 -15.03 2.08
CA LEU A 91 -8.06 -13.71 2.00
C LEU A 91 -9.12 -12.64 1.70
N SER A 92 -8.90 -11.43 2.20
CA SER A 92 -9.49 -10.20 1.66
C SER A 92 -8.41 -9.34 1.00
N GLY A 93 -8.81 -8.36 0.19
CA GLY A 93 -7.87 -7.39 -0.37
C GLY A 93 -7.37 -6.33 0.62
N GLY A 94 -6.72 -5.31 0.06
CA GLY A 94 -6.18 -4.16 0.80
C GLY A 94 -4.92 -4.47 1.61
N TYR A 95 -4.66 -3.64 2.61
CA TYR A 95 -3.40 -3.64 3.38
C TYR A 95 -3.07 -4.96 4.11
N LEU A 96 -4.05 -5.84 4.29
CA LEU A 96 -3.82 -7.20 4.79
C LEU A 96 -2.72 -7.93 4.01
N ILE A 97 -2.74 -7.82 2.67
CA ILE A 97 -1.77 -8.50 1.81
C ILE A 97 -0.35 -7.97 2.05
N ASP A 98 -0.20 -6.68 2.35
CA ASP A 98 1.08 -6.04 2.72
C ASP A 98 1.65 -6.51 4.08
N CYS A 99 0.93 -7.36 4.83
CA CYS A 99 1.50 -8.12 5.95
C CYS A 99 1.85 -9.57 5.59
N LEU A 100 1.23 -10.18 4.57
CA LEU A 100 1.40 -11.60 4.26
C LEU A 100 2.74 -11.94 3.62
N TRP A 101 3.42 -10.99 2.95
CA TRP A 101 4.81 -11.18 2.51
C TRP A 101 5.74 -11.63 3.65
N ARG A 102 5.44 -11.26 4.91
CA ARG A 102 6.27 -11.66 6.06
C ARG A 102 6.19 -13.16 6.35
N LEU A 103 5.14 -13.83 5.88
CA LEU A 103 5.00 -15.29 5.93
C LEU A 103 5.81 -15.99 4.83
N ALA A 104 6.02 -15.33 3.68
CA ALA A 104 6.91 -15.78 2.60
C ALA A 104 8.40 -15.59 2.93
N GLY A 105 8.73 -14.94 4.05
CA GLY A 105 10.09 -14.73 4.54
C GLY A 105 10.51 -15.69 5.66
N SER A 106 11.80 -15.65 6.03
CA SER A 106 12.32 -16.39 7.18
C SER A 106 11.66 -15.92 8.50
N PRO A 107 11.30 -16.83 9.43
CA PRO A 107 11.55 -18.28 9.41
C PRO A 107 10.47 -19.11 8.72
N HIS A 108 9.38 -18.50 8.24
CA HIS A 108 8.16 -19.21 7.86
C HIS A 108 8.17 -19.78 6.44
N ALA A 109 8.94 -19.18 5.52
CA ALA A 109 9.09 -19.63 4.13
C ALA A 109 9.36 -21.15 4.00
N GLU A 110 10.22 -21.69 4.87
CA GLU A 110 10.63 -23.10 4.89
C GLU A 110 9.85 -23.95 5.92
N SER A 111 9.17 -23.32 6.89
CA SER A 111 8.46 -24.05 7.96
C SER A 111 7.00 -24.34 7.64
N VAL A 112 6.42 -23.68 6.64
CA VAL A 112 5.01 -23.84 6.24
C VAL A 112 4.91 -24.87 5.12
N ASP A 113 4.02 -25.86 5.28
CA ASP A 113 3.74 -26.86 4.24
C ASP A 113 2.75 -26.29 3.20
N TRP A 114 3.29 -25.48 2.28
CA TRP A 114 2.54 -24.80 1.21
C TRP A 114 1.78 -25.74 0.28
N ALA A 115 2.19 -27.02 0.18
CA ALA A 115 1.51 -28.03 -0.63
C ALA A 115 0.14 -28.46 -0.06
N LYS A 116 -0.21 -27.95 1.14
CA LYS A 116 -1.47 -28.21 1.86
C LYS A 116 -2.40 -26.99 1.95
N TRP A 117 -1.99 -25.87 1.35
CA TRP A 117 -2.71 -24.60 1.42
C TRP A 117 -3.77 -24.51 0.34
N HIS A 118 -5.03 -24.51 0.75
CA HIS A 118 -6.16 -24.16 -0.11
C HIS A 118 -6.52 -22.70 0.13
N VAL A 119 -6.34 -21.85 -0.88
CA VAL A 119 -6.47 -20.39 -0.81
C VAL A 119 -7.76 -19.94 -1.50
N PHE A 120 -8.51 -19.08 -0.81
CA PHE A 120 -9.81 -18.56 -1.23
C PHE A 120 -9.88 -17.05 -1.04
N TRP A 121 -10.89 -16.41 -1.64
CA TRP A 121 -11.23 -15.00 -1.40
C TRP A 121 -12.59 -14.86 -0.72
N VAL A 122 -12.68 -13.97 0.27
CA VAL A 122 -13.93 -13.62 0.96
C VAL A 122 -14.81 -12.70 0.12
N ASP A 123 -14.18 -11.84 -0.69
CA ASP A 123 -14.81 -11.03 -1.71
C ASP A 123 -13.86 -10.81 -2.88
N GLU A 124 -14.41 -10.57 -4.05
CA GLU A 124 -13.64 -10.21 -5.24
C GLU A 124 -14.47 -9.32 -6.17
N ARG A 125 -13.78 -8.44 -6.88
CA ARG A 125 -14.30 -7.47 -7.83
C ARG A 125 -14.39 -8.20 -9.17
N VAL A 126 -15.49 -8.06 -9.89
CA VAL A 126 -15.71 -8.78 -11.15
C VAL A 126 -15.02 -8.01 -12.27
N VAL A 127 -13.70 -8.22 -12.31
CA VAL A 127 -12.72 -7.66 -13.24
C VAL A 127 -11.70 -8.76 -13.57
N PRO A 128 -10.96 -8.67 -14.69
CA PRO A 128 -9.92 -9.64 -15.02
C PRO A 128 -8.93 -9.90 -13.87
N ARG A 129 -8.44 -11.14 -13.74
CA ARG A 129 -7.52 -11.56 -12.67
C ARG A 129 -6.18 -10.82 -12.63
N ASP A 130 -5.80 -10.13 -13.70
CA ASP A 130 -4.61 -9.26 -13.81
C ASP A 130 -4.93 -7.76 -13.65
N HIS A 131 -6.19 -7.42 -13.40
CA HIS A 131 -6.64 -6.04 -13.23
C HIS A 131 -6.22 -5.49 -11.85
N VAL A 132 -5.80 -4.22 -11.81
CA VAL A 132 -5.29 -3.55 -10.59
C VAL A 132 -6.29 -3.53 -9.41
N GLU A 133 -7.59 -3.60 -9.68
CA GLU A 133 -8.65 -3.67 -8.66
C GLU A 133 -8.98 -5.09 -8.18
N SER A 134 -8.34 -6.13 -8.73
CA SER A 134 -8.56 -7.53 -8.32
C SER A 134 -7.85 -7.83 -7.00
N ASN A 135 -8.57 -8.42 -6.05
CA ASN A 135 -8.01 -8.97 -4.82
C ASN A 135 -7.14 -10.20 -5.12
N TYR A 136 -7.42 -10.95 -6.20
CA TYR A 136 -6.56 -12.02 -6.71
C TYR A 136 -5.22 -11.47 -7.20
N ASN A 137 -5.21 -10.46 -8.08
CA ASN A 137 -3.95 -9.86 -8.55
C ASN A 137 -3.13 -9.33 -7.38
N LEU A 138 -3.77 -8.58 -6.47
CA LEU A 138 -3.12 -8.03 -5.28
C LEU A 138 -2.47 -9.13 -4.42
N ALA A 139 -3.19 -10.22 -4.13
CA ALA A 139 -2.67 -11.33 -3.35
C ALA A 139 -1.58 -12.13 -4.12
N TYR A 140 -1.68 -12.22 -5.44
CA TYR A 140 -0.66 -12.87 -6.27
C TYR A 140 0.65 -12.10 -6.26
N ASP A 141 0.61 -10.80 -6.56
CA ASP A 141 1.78 -9.92 -6.58
C ASP A 141 2.40 -9.75 -5.18
N GLY A 142 1.56 -9.55 -4.16
CA GLY A 142 2.02 -9.26 -2.79
C GLY A 142 2.47 -10.49 -1.99
N PHE A 143 2.03 -11.70 -2.37
CA PHE A 143 2.24 -12.90 -1.55
C PHE A 143 2.35 -14.22 -2.35
N LEU A 144 1.35 -14.62 -3.13
CA LEU A 144 1.28 -15.99 -3.68
C LEU A 144 2.40 -16.29 -4.70
N SER A 145 2.87 -15.29 -5.44
CA SER A 145 4.02 -15.41 -6.35
C SER A 145 5.36 -15.74 -5.64
N GLN A 146 5.42 -15.58 -4.32
CA GLN A 146 6.63 -15.80 -3.50
C GLN A 146 6.60 -17.13 -2.74
N VAL A 147 5.51 -17.91 -2.82
CA VAL A 147 5.33 -19.15 -2.06
C VAL A 147 4.88 -20.32 -2.96
N PRO A 148 5.37 -21.55 -2.75
CA PRO A 148 5.07 -22.70 -3.62
C PRO A 148 3.71 -23.34 -3.30
N VAL A 149 2.63 -22.55 -3.26
CA VAL A 149 1.25 -23.06 -3.18
C VAL A 149 0.85 -23.61 -4.55
N PRO A 150 0.37 -24.86 -4.67
CA PRO A 150 -0.04 -25.41 -5.97
C PRO A 150 -1.22 -24.64 -6.57
N GLY A 151 -1.13 -24.29 -7.86
CA GLY A 151 -2.11 -23.41 -8.51
C GLY A 151 -3.54 -23.95 -8.52
N GLU A 152 -3.70 -25.27 -8.55
CA GLU A 152 -4.98 -25.97 -8.44
C GLU A 152 -5.62 -25.90 -7.04
N GLN A 153 -4.88 -25.43 -6.03
CA GLN A 153 -5.37 -25.15 -4.68
C GLN A 153 -5.66 -23.65 -4.45
N VAL A 154 -5.55 -22.81 -5.50
CA VAL A 154 -5.84 -21.37 -5.45
C VAL A 154 -7.17 -21.08 -6.16
N TYR A 155 -8.24 -20.99 -5.38
CA TYR A 155 -9.62 -20.89 -5.88
C TYR A 155 -10.05 -19.43 -6.05
N GLY A 156 -9.59 -18.80 -7.14
CA GLY A 156 -10.08 -17.51 -7.60
C GLY A 156 -11.41 -17.62 -8.37
N ILE A 157 -12.15 -16.51 -8.47
CA ILE A 157 -13.44 -16.45 -9.16
C ILE A 157 -13.29 -16.66 -10.68
N ASN A 158 -14.37 -17.01 -11.36
CA ASN A 158 -14.44 -16.92 -12.81
C ASN A 158 -14.73 -15.47 -13.23
N ASP A 159 -13.67 -14.74 -13.56
CA ASP A 159 -13.64 -13.33 -13.94
C ASP A 159 -14.22 -13.04 -15.33
N SER A 160 -14.48 -14.09 -16.12
CA SER A 160 -15.13 -14.01 -17.44
C SER A 160 -16.67 -14.07 -17.35
N LEU A 161 -17.23 -14.24 -16.16
CA LEU A 161 -18.68 -14.29 -15.92
C LEU A 161 -19.22 -12.98 -15.30
N PRO A 162 -20.47 -12.59 -15.58
CA PRO A 162 -21.17 -11.54 -14.82
C PRO A 162 -21.23 -11.86 -13.32
N ALA A 163 -21.37 -10.85 -12.45
CA ALA A 163 -21.26 -11.07 -10.99
C ALA A 163 -22.21 -12.13 -10.41
N GLU A 164 -23.39 -12.28 -11.00
CA GLU A 164 -24.39 -13.27 -10.60
C GLU A 164 -23.91 -14.69 -10.92
N ASP A 165 -23.59 -14.96 -12.18
CA ASP A 165 -23.06 -16.26 -12.64
C ASP A 165 -21.72 -16.60 -11.98
N ALA A 166 -20.83 -15.60 -11.77
CA ALA A 166 -19.57 -15.78 -11.05
C ALA A 166 -19.76 -16.17 -9.57
N SER A 167 -20.83 -15.66 -8.92
CA SER A 167 -21.16 -16.04 -7.54
C SER A 167 -21.74 -17.45 -7.44
N ASP A 168 -22.51 -17.88 -8.45
CA ASP A 168 -23.07 -19.23 -8.54
C ASP A 168 -21.97 -20.26 -8.84
N ASP A 169 -21.04 -19.95 -9.77
CA ASP A 169 -19.87 -20.76 -10.10
C ASP A 169 -18.93 -20.95 -8.89
N TYR A 170 -18.62 -19.86 -8.18
CA TYR A 170 -17.77 -19.93 -6.98
C TYR A 170 -18.47 -20.67 -5.82
N GLU A 171 -19.79 -20.51 -5.63
CA GLU A 171 -20.56 -21.32 -4.67
C GLU A 171 -20.58 -22.81 -5.04
N ALA A 172 -20.68 -23.16 -6.33
CA ALA A 172 -20.62 -24.54 -6.81
C ALA A 172 -19.23 -25.15 -6.56
N CYS A 173 -18.15 -24.40 -6.80
CA CYS A 173 -16.78 -24.80 -6.48
C CYS A 173 -16.63 -25.12 -4.98
N LEU A 174 -17.13 -24.26 -4.09
CA LEU A 174 -17.10 -24.52 -2.64
C LEU A 174 -17.89 -25.76 -2.24
N LYS A 175 -19.06 -26.02 -2.86
CA LYS A 175 -19.85 -27.24 -2.63
C LYS A 175 -19.10 -28.49 -3.07
N GLN A 176 -18.43 -28.46 -4.23
CA GLN A 176 -17.58 -29.56 -4.69
C GLN A 176 -16.39 -29.82 -3.73
N LEU A 177 -15.81 -28.77 -3.15
CA LEU A 177 -14.73 -28.90 -2.16
C LEU A 177 -15.21 -29.45 -0.81
N VAL A 178 -16.48 -29.26 -0.47
CA VAL A 178 -17.15 -29.96 0.65
C VAL A 178 -17.36 -31.44 0.30
N GLU A 179 -17.85 -31.76 -0.89
CA GLU A 179 -18.07 -33.15 -1.33
C GLU A 179 -16.77 -33.98 -1.41
N THR A 180 -15.66 -33.35 -1.82
CA THR A 180 -14.33 -34.00 -1.84
C THR A 180 -13.64 -34.01 -0.47
N GLY A 181 -14.22 -33.38 0.55
CA GLY A 181 -13.72 -33.37 1.93
C GLY A 181 -12.57 -32.39 2.21
N VAL A 182 -12.24 -31.49 1.27
CA VAL A 182 -11.28 -30.39 1.47
C VAL A 182 -11.83 -29.38 2.47
N LEU A 183 -13.11 -29.03 2.34
CA LEU A 183 -13.87 -28.20 3.28
C LEU A 183 -14.83 -29.07 4.10
N LYS A 184 -15.16 -28.62 5.32
CA LYS A 184 -16.18 -29.26 6.17
C LYS A 184 -17.40 -28.37 6.30
N LEU A 185 -18.58 -28.94 6.49
CA LEU A 185 -19.77 -28.17 6.91
C LEU A 185 -19.87 -28.10 8.43
N SER A 186 -20.45 -27.01 8.93
CA SER A 186 -20.98 -26.98 10.30
C SER A 186 -22.24 -27.84 10.37
N GLU A 187 -22.27 -28.77 11.32
CA GLU A 187 -23.45 -29.59 11.63
C GLU A 187 -24.61 -28.72 12.17
N THR A 188 -24.31 -27.57 12.79
CA THR A 188 -25.31 -26.63 13.31
C THR A 188 -25.91 -25.75 12.21
N THR A 189 -25.07 -25.19 11.32
CA THR A 189 -25.49 -24.11 10.39
C THR A 189 -25.64 -24.57 8.94
N GLY A 190 -25.00 -25.68 8.53
CA GLY A 190 -25.00 -26.14 7.14
C GLY A 190 -24.10 -25.36 6.19
N PHE A 191 -23.28 -24.43 6.69
CA PHE A 191 -22.33 -23.63 5.90
C PHE A 191 -20.89 -24.16 6.01
N PRO A 192 -20.01 -23.89 5.02
CA PRO A 192 -18.61 -24.31 5.04
C PRO A 192 -17.80 -23.64 6.15
N ILE A 193 -16.98 -24.45 6.82
CA ILE A 193 -16.01 -24.05 7.83
C ILE A 193 -14.63 -23.93 7.18
N PHE A 194 -14.11 -22.71 7.12
CA PHE A 194 -12.71 -22.43 6.79
C PHE A 194 -11.85 -22.39 8.06
N ASP A 195 -10.57 -22.78 7.94
CA ASP A 195 -9.63 -22.81 9.08
C ASP A 195 -9.26 -21.41 9.56
N LEU A 196 -9.01 -20.49 8.62
CA LEU A 196 -8.68 -19.10 8.90
C LEU A 196 -9.24 -18.17 7.82
N MET A 197 -10.03 -17.17 8.21
CA MET A 197 -10.30 -15.99 7.39
C MET A 197 -9.44 -14.82 7.86
N LEU A 198 -8.63 -14.29 6.95
CA LEU A 198 -7.87 -13.06 7.13
C LEU A 198 -8.70 -11.93 6.52
N LEU A 199 -9.23 -11.04 7.37
CA LEU A 199 -10.16 -9.99 6.98
C LEU A 199 -9.59 -8.60 7.29
N GLY A 200 -9.58 -7.72 6.30
CA GLY A 200 -9.47 -6.28 6.50
C GLY A 200 -10.83 -5.65 6.83
N MET A 201 -10.80 -4.37 7.22
CA MET A 201 -11.99 -3.55 7.47
C MET A 201 -11.77 -2.16 6.87
N GLY A 202 -12.77 -1.59 6.21
CA GLY A 202 -12.68 -0.21 5.71
C GLY A 202 -13.00 0.88 6.75
N PRO A 203 -12.78 2.16 6.39
CA PRO A 203 -13.02 3.31 7.28
C PRO A 203 -14.51 3.56 7.60
N ASP A 204 -15.41 2.88 6.90
CA ASP A 204 -16.87 2.83 7.11
C ASP A 204 -17.31 1.60 7.93
N GLY A 205 -16.40 0.70 8.30
CA GLY A 205 -16.71 -0.54 9.01
C GLY A 205 -17.25 -1.69 8.15
N HIS A 206 -17.20 -1.57 6.81
CA HIS A 206 -17.45 -2.70 5.93
C HIS A 206 -16.36 -3.78 6.07
N ILE A 207 -16.75 -5.03 5.83
CA ILE A 207 -15.86 -6.19 5.69
C ILE A 207 -16.26 -6.90 4.40
N ALA A 208 -15.33 -7.60 3.74
CA ALA A 208 -15.58 -8.21 2.44
C ALA A 208 -16.22 -7.16 1.49
N SER A 209 -17.30 -7.50 0.78
CA SER A 209 -18.15 -6.50 0.10
C SER A 209 -19.54 -6.36 0.76
N LEU A 210 -19.58 -6.47 2.09
CA LEU A 210 -20.76 -6.25 2.94
C LEU A 210 -20.73 -4.85 3.56
N PHE A 211 -21.47 -3.90 2.98
CA PHE A 211 -21.41 -2.47 3.32
C PHE A 211 -22.48 -2.02 4.33
N PRO A 212 -22.20 -1.00 5.18
CA PRO A 212 -23.19 -0.44 6.09
C PRO A 212 -24.47 0.03 5.36
N ASN A 213 -25.63 -0.33 5.91
CA ASN A 213 -26.96 -0.03 5.37
C ASN A 213 -27.28 -0.65 3.98
N HIS A 214 -26.36 -1.40 3.35
CA HIS A 214 -26.63 -2.07 2.08
C HIS A 214 -27.51 -3.32 2.31
N PRO A 215 -28.55 -3.60 1.50
CA PRO A 215 -29.47 -4.72 1.74
C PRO A 215 -28.79 -6.09 1.90
N LEU A 216 -27.66 -6.30 1.22
CA LEU A 216 -26.89 -7.54 1.20
C LEU A 216 -26.40 -8.01 2.59
N ILE A 217 -26.30 -7.12 3.58
CA ILE A 217 -25.98 -7.51 4.97
C ILE A 217 -27.05 -8.39 5.62
N LYS A 218 -28.23 -8.51 5.00
CA LYS A 218 -29.34 -9.36 5.43
C LYS A 218 -29.39 -10.71 4.71
N GLU A 219 -28.52 -10.94 3.72
CA GLU A 219 -28.45 -12.24 3.04
C GLU A 219 -27.94 -13.30 4.01
N ASN A 220 -28.78 -14.33 4.23
CA ASN A 220 -28.56 -15.36 5.24
C ASN A 220 -28.83 -16.80 4.73
N THR A 221 -29.02 -16.99 3.42
CA THR A 221 -29.34 -18.27 2.80
C THR A 221 -28.23 -18.77 1.86
N ARG A 222 -27.68 -17.90 1.00
CA ARG A 222 -26.61 -18.25 0.06
C ARG A 222 -25.26 -18.39 0.79
N TRP A 223 -24.32 -19.12 0.21
CA TRP A 223 -22.93 -19.16 0.70
C TRP A 223 -22.13 -17.98 0.11
N VAL A 224 -22.25 -17.80 -1.20
CA VAL A 224 -21.67 -16.69 -1.96
C VAL A 224 -22.81 -15.91 -2.58
N THR A 225 -22.74 -14.59 -2.56
CA THR A 225 -23.71 -13.70 -3.21
C THR A 225 -22.99 -12.60 -3.97
N PHE A 226 -23.74 -11.81 -4.74
CA PHE A 226 -23.20 -10.77 -5.61
C PHE A 226 -23.77 -9.39 -5.27
N ILE A 227 -23.08 -8.36 -5.75
CA ILE A 227 -23.49 -6.95 -5.71
C ILE A 227 -23.18 -6.34 -7.07
N LYS A 228 -24.14 -5.61 -7.65
CA LYS A 228 -24.00 -4.95 -8.97
C LYS A 228 -23.92 -3.43 -8.85
N ASP A 229 -24.15 -2.91 -7.66
CA ASP A 229 -24.29 -1.50 -7.28
C ASP A 229 -23.43 -1.16 -6.05
N SER A 230 -22.23 -1.74 -5.97
CA SER A 230 -21.33 -1.54 -4.82
C SER A 230 -21.09 -0.04 -4.55
N PRO A 231 -21.25 0.44 -3.29
CA PRO A 231 -20.95 1.82 -2.91
C PRO A 231 -19.52 2.28 -3.17
N LYS A 232 -18.61 1.36 -3.53
CA LYS A 232 -17.23 1.63 -3.93
C LYS A 232 -16.94 0.94 -5.27
N PRO A 233 -16.25 1.61 -6.22
CA PRO A 233 -15.86 0.99 -7.48
C PRO A 233 -14.87 -0.17 -7.23
N PRO A 234 -14.75 -1.14 -8.17
CA PRO A 234 -15.73 -1.48 -9.21
C PRO A 234 -17.11 -1.85 -8.62
N PRO A 235 -18.21 -1.56 -9.34
CA PRO A 235 -19.57 -1.74 -8.83
C PRO A 235 -20.01 -3.21 -8.75
N GLU A 236 -19.51 -4.04 -9.66
CA GLU A 236 -19.77 -5.49 -9.69
C GLU A 236 -18.74 -6.25 -8.86
N ARG A 237 -19.23 -7.03 -7.88
CA ARG A 237 -18.41 -7.82 -6.96
C ARG A 237 -19.17 -9.08 -6.52
N ILE A 238 -18.44 -10.08 -6.04
CA ILE A 238 -18.99 -11.21 -5.27
C ILE A 238 -18.45 -11.22 -3.85
N THR A 239 -19.19 -11.80 -2.91
CA THR A 239 -18.83 -11.84 -1.49
C THR A 239 -19.40 -13.08 -0.81
N PHE A 240 -18.68 -13.60 0.19
CA PHE A 240 -19.22 -14.49 1.19
C PHE A 240 -20.31 -13.77 1.99
N THR A 241 -21.32 -14.52 2.40
CA THR A 241 -22.41 -14.06 3.25
C THR A 241 -22.03 -14.16 4.73
N PHE A 242 -22.76 -13.47 5.60
CA PHE A 242 -22.50 -13.55 7.05
C PHE A 242 -22.56 -14.98 7.62
N PRO A 243 -23.47 -15.88 7.21
CA PRO A 243 -23.44 -17.27 7.66
C PRO A 243 -22.13 -18.02 7.35
N VAL A 244 -21.52 -17.80 6.18
CA VAL A 244 -20.21 -18.40 5.83
C VAL A 244 -19.11 -17.80 6.68
N ILE A 245 -19.05 -16.46 6.78
CA ILE A 245 -18.05 -15.76 7.61
C ILE A 245 -18.15 -16.23 9.08
N ASN A 246 -19.37 -16.30 9.62
CA ASN A 246 -19.63 -16.68 11.01
C ASN A 246 -19.44 -18.19 11.30
N SER A 247 -19.33 -19.02 10.26
CA SER A 247 -19.02 -20.45 10.38
C SER A 247 -17.51 -20.75 10.36
N SER A 248 -16.63 -19.76 10.16
CA SER A 248 -15.19 -19.97 10.19
C SER A 248 -14.66 -20.37 11.58
N ALA A 249 -13.65 -21.25 11.61
CA ALA A 249 -12.98 -21.65 12.84
C ALA A 249 -12.14 -20.51 13.45
N ASN A 250 -11.49 -19.69 12.62
CA ASN A 250 -10.74 -18.52 13.07
C ASN A 250 -10.96 -17.34 12.13
N ILE A 251 -11.16 -16.14 12.68
CA ILE A 251 -11.08 -14.88 11.95
C ILE A 251 -9.95 -14.05 12.55
N ALA A 252 -8.99 -13.65 11.72
CA ALA A 252 -8.03 -12.60 12.02
C ALA A 252 -8.50 -11.29 11.38
N MET A 253 -8.96 -10.35 12.20
CA MET A 253 -9.34 -9.00 11.76
C MET A 253 -8.11 -8.10 11.80
N VAL A 254 -7.59 -7.72 10.64
CA VAL A 254 -6.29 -7.06 10.48
C VAL A 254 -6.49 -5.61 10.07
N VAL A 255 -6.18 -4.67 10.96
CA VAL A 255 -6.43 -3.24 10.75
C VAL A 255 -5.25 -2.42 11.28
N ALA A 256 -4.53 -1.74 10.39
CA ALA A 256 -3.31 -1.01 10.73
C ALA A 256 -3.32 0.41 10.13
N GLY A 257 -2.79 1.36 10.88
CA GLY A 257 -2.72 2.76 10.47
C GLY A 257 -3.89 3.63 10.96
N PRO A 258 -3.83 4.95 10.77
CA PRO A 258 -4.78 5.90 11.34
C PRO A 258 -6.07 6.11 10.52
N GLY A 259 -6.17 5.54 9.30
CA GLY A 259 -7.32 5.74 8.41
C GLY A 259 -8.61 5.13 8.99
N GLU A 260 -8.47 3.96 9.59
CA GLU A 260 -9.55 3.10 10.06
C GLU A 260 -9.86 3.33 11.55
N ALA A 261 -9.09 4.20 12.23
CA ALA A 261 -9.15 4.36 13.69
C ALA A 261 -10.53 4.79 14.22
N ALA A 262 -11.31 5.51 13.41
CA ALA A 262 -12.70 5.84 13.73
C ALA A 262 -13.63 4.62 13.63
N ALA A 263 -13.44 3.77 12.60
CA ALA A 263 -14.18 2.53 12.44
C ALA A 263 -13.81 1.50 13.52
N VAL A 264 -12.53 1.37 13.88
CA VAL A 264 -12.07 0.50 14.99
C VAL A 264 -12.66 0.97 16.32
N SER A 265 -12.60 2.29 16.61
CA SER A 265 -13.20 2.88 17.80
C SER A 265 -14.70 2.64 17.90
N ARG A 266 -15.44 2.76 16.78
CA ARG A 266 -16.87 2.42 16.74
C ARG A 266 -17.11 0.92 16.88
N ALA A 267 -16.32 0.08 16.19
CA ALA A 267 -16.46 -1.38 16.18
C ALA A 267 -16.28 -1.99 17.58
N LEU A 268 -15.23 -1.56 18.29
CA LEU A 268 -14.85 -2.06 19.62
C LEU A 268 -15.42 -1.24 20.79
N GLY A 269 -16.07 -0.11 20.49
CA GLY A 269 -16.68 0.77 21.47
C GLY A 269 -17.98 0.20 22.08
N PRO A 270 -18.56 0.89 23.08
CA PRO A 270 -19.88 0.56 23.61
C PRO A 270 -20.95 0.60 22.50
N GLN A 271 -21.87 -0.37 22.53
CA GLN A 271 -23.04 -0.35 21.64
C GLN A 271 -24.10 0.59 22.21
N ASP A 272 -24.21 1.79 21.64
CA ASP A 272 -25.36 2.64 21.87
C ASP A 272 -26.57 2.02 21.15
N GLY A 273 -27.54 1.53 21.94
CA GLY A 273 -28.67 0.70 21.49
C GLY A 273 -29.69 1.34 20.54
N GLY A 274 -29.36 2.50 19.95
CA GLY A 274 -30.11 3.16 18.87
C GLY A 274 -29.33 3.33 17.57
N SER A 275 -28.08 2.85 17.48
CA SER A 275 -27.25 2.95 16.27
C SER A 275 -27.30 1.68 15.42
N THR A 276 -27.26 1.81 14.09
CA THR A 276 -27.10 0.65 13.21
C THR A 276 -25.72 0.03 13.38
N LEU A 277 -25.68 -1.29 13.56
CA LEU A 277 -24.42 -2.04 13.64
C LEU A 277 -23.61 -1.89 12.34
N LEU A 278 -22.30 -1.76 12.49
CA LEU A 278 -21.37 -1.91 11.38
C LEU A 278 -21.30 -3.39 10.94
N PRO A 279 -21.06 -3.68 9.66
CA PRO A 279 -20.82 -5.05 9.18
C PRO A 279 -19.75 -5.80 9.98
N VAL A 280 -18.65 -5.14 10.36
CA VAL A 280 -17.62 -5.74 11.23
C VAL A 280 -18.13 -6.15 12.62
N GLN A 281 -19.16 -5.49 13.14
CA GLN A 281 -19.79 -5.79 14.44
C GLN A 281 -20.80 -6.95 14.35
N MET A 282 -21.25 -7.29 13.13
CA MET A 282 -22.11 -8.44 12.85
C MET A 282 -21.35 -9.76 12.78
N ILE A 283 -20.01 -9.74 12.89
CA ILE A 283 -19.20 -10.95 13.07
C ILE A 283 -19.52 -11.57 14.43
N SER A 284 -20.10 -12.77 14.40
CA SER A 284 -20.52 -13.55 15.56
C SER A 284 -20.26 -15.03 15.30
N LEU A 285 -18.99 -15.43 15.50
CA LEU A 285 -18.57 -16.83 15.41
C LEU A 285 -19.35 -17.71 16.40
N GLU A 286 -19.82 -18.87 15.92
CA GLU A 286 -20.50 -19.88 16.73
C GLU A 286 -19.53 -20.51 17.74
N ASN A 287 -18.53 -21.25 17.23
CA ASN A 287 -17.54 -22.02 18.01
C ASN A 287 -16.09 -21.65 17.69
N GLY A 288 -15.87 -20.52 16.99
CA GLY A 288 -14.55 -20.09 16.50
C GLY A 288 -13.82 -19.04 17.37
N LYS A 289 -12.67 -18.56 16.88
CA LYS A 289 -11.89 -17.47 17.51
C LYS A 289 -11.81 -16.23 16.61
N LEU A 290 -12.26 -15.08 17.10
CA LEU A 290 -12.06 -13.78 16.47
C LEU A 290 -10.89 -13.05 17.16
N THR A 291 -9.77 -12.92 16.46
CA THR A 291 -8.58 -12.18 16.93
C THR A 291 -8.43 -10.89 16.14
N TRP A 292 -8.46 -9.74 16.81
CA TRP A 292 -8.12 -8.46 16.21
C TRP A 292 -6.61 -8.21 16.28
N PHE A 293 -5.99 -7.92 15.15
CA PHE A 293 -4.60 -7.48 15.00
C PHE A 293 -4.62 -6.00 14.64
N THR A 294 -4.15 -5.14 15.55
CA THR A 294 -4.16 -3.69 15.35
C THR A 294 -2.87 -3.03 15.78
N ASP A 295 -2.44 -1.96 15.10
CA ASP A 295 -1.34 -1.13 15.56
C ASP A 295 -1.87 -0.01 16.47
N LYS A 296 -0.94 0.69 17.12
CA LYS A 296 -1.23 1.83 18.00
C LYS A 296 -2.02 2.95 17.32
N GLN A 297 -1.86 3.14 16.00
CA GLN A 297 -2.58 4.16 15.25
C GLN A 297 -4.02 3.76 14.97
N ALA A 298 -4.26 2.50 14.61
CA ALA A 298 -5.60 1.95 14.39
C ALA A 298 -6.48 1.97 15.65
N VAL A 299 -5.91 1.96 16.86
CA VAL A 299 -6.67 2.09 18.11
C VAL A 299 -6.64 3.51 18.73
N SER A 300 -6.03 4.50 18.07
CA SER A 300 -5.76 5.83 18.65
C SER A 300 -7.02 6.62 19.06
N GLY A 301 -8.17 6.33 18.46
CA GLY A 301 -9.47 6.91 18.82
C GLY A 301 -10.34 6.03 19.73
N SER A 302 -9.90 4.82 20.09
CA SER A 302 -10.71 3.87 20.87
C SER A 302 -10.75 4.26 22.35
N PRO A 303 -11.92 4.18 23.03
CA PRO A 303 -11.96 4.15 24.48
C PRO A 303 -11.04 3.03 25.01
N ARG A 304 -10.48 3.20 26.21
CA ARG A 304 -9.81 2.08 26.92
C ARG A 304 -10.83 0.95 27.07
N LEU A 305 -10.57 -0.19 26.44
CA LEU A 305 -11.53 -1.28 26.31
C LEU A 305 -12.00 -1.75 27.70
N PRO A 306 -13.32 -1.86 27.94
CA PRO A 306 -13.83 -2.46 29.16
C PRO A 306 -13.45 -3.94 29.23
N SER A 307 -13.17 -4.42 30.43
CA SER A 307 -12.60 -5.75 30.72
C SER A 307 -13.62 -6.91 30.62
N GLY A 308 -14.44 -6.94 29.57
CA GLY A 308 -15.37 -8.05 29.28
C GLY A 308 -14.78 -8.99 28.24
N ASN A 309 -14.60 -10.27 28.58
CA ASN A 309 -14.15 -11.42 27.76
C ASN A 309 -12.85 -11.30 26.92
N TRP A 310 -12.31 -10.11 26.66
CA TRP A 310 -11.03 -9.92 25.97
C TRP A 310 -9.86 -10.34 26.89
N ARG A 311 -9.16 -11.43 26.56
CA ARG A 311 -7.86 -11.72 27.18
C ARG A 311 -6.79 -10.85 26.52
N GLY A 312 -6.25 -9.89 27.26
CA GLY A 312 -5.07 -9.13 26.83
C GLY A 312 -3.79 -9.77 27.37
N MET A 313 -2.94 -10.31 26.50
CA MET A 313 -1.63 -10.81 26.92
C MET A 313 -0.52 -10.60 25.87
N ALA A 314 0.15 -9.45 25.94
CA ALA A 314 1.53 -9.27 25.48
C ALA A 314 2.17 -8.05 26.17
N ARG A 315 2.69 -8.24 27.39
CA ARG A 315 3.80 -7.40 27.89
C ARG A 315 5.02 -8.30 28.02
N GLY A 316 5.90 -8.26 27.03
CA GLY A 316 7.24 -8.85 27.14
C GLY A 316 8.00 -8.14 28.27
N LYS A 317 7.98 -8.72 29.47
CA LYS A 317 8.93 -8.40 30.52
C LYS A 317 10.12 -9.33 30.37
N GLU A 318 11.08 -8.95 29.53
CA GLU A 318 12.44 -9.47 29.72
C GLU A 318 12.93 -8.98 31.08
N LYS A 319 13.09 -9.93 32.01
CA LYS A 319 13.80 -9.68 33.25
C LYS A 319 15.28 -9.82 32.97
N ASN A 320 16.05 -8.75 33.17
CA ASN A 320 17.50 -8.83 33.25
C ASN A 320 17.91 -9.91 34.25
N GLY A 321 18.43 -11.02 33.75
CA GLY A 321 18.94 -12.15 34.51
C GLY A 321 20.33 -12.49 33.99
N ILE A 322 21.36 -12.04 34.71
CA ILE A 322 22.76 -12.25 34.34
C ILE A 322 23.07 -13.75 34.39
N LEU A 323 23.45 -14.33 33.25
CA LEU A 323 24.09 -15.63 33.15
C LEU A 323 25.23 -15.55 32.13
N GLN A 324 26.40 -15.11 32.60
CA GLN A 324 27.65 -15.22 31.85
C GLN A 324 28.07 -16.69 31.78
N SER A 325 27.94 -17.33 30.62
CA SER A 325 28.71 -18.53 30.31
C SER A 325 30.09 -18.12 29.77
N ARG A 326 31.14 -18.50 30.52
CA ARG A 326 32.54 -18.28 30.13
C ARG A 326 32.85 -18.93 28.78
N CYS A 327 33.53 -18.19 27.90
CA CYS A 327 34.62 -18.73 27.09
C CYS A 327 35.86 -17.91 27.43
N GLN A 328 36.81 -18.52 28.15
CA GLN A 328 38.10 -17.89 28.45
C GLN A 328 39.05 -18.04 27.27
N ARG A 329 40.00 -17.11 27.20
CA ARG A 329 41.17 -17.20 26.32
C ARG A 329 42.11 -18.28 26.88
N GLU A 330 42.75 -19.03 25.99
CA GLU A 330 44.08 -19.59 26.22
C GLU A 330 44.94 -19.19 25.02
N GLU A 331 46.12 -18.64 25.31
CA GLU A 331 47.17 -18.31 24.34
C GLU A 331 48.30 -19.35 24.46
N ASP A 332 49.07 -19.50 23.39
CA ASP A 332 50.42 -20.09 23.32
C ASP A 332 50.66 -21.55 23.77
N ASN A 333 50.95 -22.43 22.79
CA ASN A 333 52.34 -22.89 22.58
C ASN A 333 52.58 -23.67 21.27
N GLU A 334 53.87 -23.74 20.90
CA GLU A 334 54.48 -24.49 19.78
C GLU A 334 54.35 -26.03 20.02
N ASP A 335 54.49 -26.98 19.08
CA ASP A 335 55.62 -27.19 18.17
C ASP A 335 55.46 -28.44 17.23
N GLU A 336 56.12 -28.39 16.07
CA GLU A 336 56.68 -29.44 15.18
C GLU A 336 56.04 -30.81 14.73
N ARG A 337 56.11 -31.02 13.39
CA ARG A 337 56.39 -32.27 12.58
C ARG A 337 55.29 -33.37 12.45
N HIS A 338 54.86 -33.82 11.25
CA HIS A 338 55.65 -34.41 10.14
C HIS A 338 54.92 -34.52 8.77
N ARG A 339 55.72 -34.65 7.70
CA ARG A 339 55.44 -34.68 6.25
C ARG A 339 54.55 -35.83 5.71
N LEU A 340 53.84 -35.59 4.58
CA LEU A 340 54.16 -36.13 3.23
C LEU A 340 53.25 -35.55 2.11
N ASP A 341 53.73 -35.58 0.86
CA ASP A 341 53.25 -34.95 -0.40
C ASP A 341 53.40 -36.02 -1.54
N PRO A 342 53.06 -35.87 -2.85
CA PRO A 342 52.32 -34.83 -3.59
C PRO A 342 51.27 -35.34 -4.62
N GLN A 343 50.55 -34.43 -5.31
CA GLN A 343 50.64 -34.23 -6.78
C GLN A 343 49.76 -33.09 -7.33
N VAL A 344 50.33 -32.30 -8.26
CA VAL A 344 49.72 -31.22 -9.07
C VAL A 344 50.38 -31.24 -10.45
N PRO A 345 49.67 -30.85 -11.53
CA PRO A 345 50.28 -29.92 -12.51
C PRO A 345 49.29 -28.88 -13.10
N LEU A 346 49.71 -27.94 -13.96
CA LEU A 346 50.49 -26.72 -13.71
C LEU A 346 50.55 -25.86 -15.01
N GLN A 347 50.23 -24.55 -14.94
CA GLN A 347 50.64 -23.44 -15.85
C GLN A 347 50.01 -22.13 -15.30
N ALA A 348 50.71 -21.09 -14.81
CA ALA A 348 51.80 -20.24 -15.32
C ALA A 348 51.32 -19.05 -16.19
N GLN A 349 51.88 -17.82 -16.16
CA GLN A 349 52.48 -16.99 -15.10
C GLN A 349 52.76 -15.55 -15.67
N LEU A 350 53.25 -14.60 -14.85
CA LEU A 350 53.82 -13.27 -15.20
C LEU A 350 52.82 -12.12 -15.56
N SER A 351 53.05 -10.85 -15.18
CA SER A 351 54.04 -10.23 -14.27
C SER A 351 53.62 -8.82 -13.79
N ARG A 352 54.16 -8.34 -12.65
CA ARG A 352 54.04 -6.96 -12.14
C ARG A 352 55.42 -6.27 -12.05
N ARG A 353 55.58 -5.06 -12.60
CA ARG A 353 56.64 -4.06 -12.29
C ARG A 353 56.04 -2.65 -12.43
N ARG A 354 55.93 -1.88 -11.34
CA ARG A 354 56.86 -0.81 -10.88
C ARG A 354 56.96 0.44 -11.77
N ALA A 355 56.47 1.57 -11.25
CA ALA A 355 57.09 2.89 -11.37
C ALA A 355 56.79 3.73 -10.11
N ARG A 356 57.76 4.53 -9.62
CA ARG A 356 57.67 5.38 -8.42
C ARG A 356 58.63 6.57 -8.62
N ALA A 357 58.14 7.80 -8.44
CA ALA A 357 58.93 9.04 -8.32
C ALA A 357 58.16 9.94 -7.32
N LEU A 358 58.68 10.34 -6.15
CA LEU A 358 59.84 11.20 -5.84
C LEU A 358 59.55 12.71 -5.96
N TYR A 359 58.87 13.25 -4.93
CA TYR A 359 59.30 14.35 -4.02
C TYR A 359 60.38 15.36 -4.48
N PRO A 360 60.29 16.66 -4.08
CA PRO A 360 60.59 17.03 -2.68
C PRO A 360 59.80 18.20 -2.03
N LEU A 361 59.92 18.25 -0.68
CA LEU A 361 59.58 19.36 0.22
C LEU A 361 60.86 20.13 0.61
N ALA A 362 60.75 21.44 0.87
CA ALA A 362 61.74 22.25 1.61
C ALA A 362 61.07 23.51 2.24
N PRO A 363 61.61 24.12 3.33
CA PRO A 363 60.72 24.62 4.40
C PRO A 363 61.00 26.04 4.97
N LEU A 364 60.13 26.43 5.94
CA LEU A 364 60.29 27.40 7.05
C LEU A 364 60.33 28.92 6.78
N HIS A 365 59.44 29.64 7.46
CA HIS A 365 59.80 30.75 8.38
C HIS A 365 58.74 30.94 9.50
N ARG A 366 59.15 31.46 10.67
CA ARG A 366 58.28 31.85 11.80
C ARG A 366 57.97 33.35 11.74
N GLY A 367 56.84 33.76 12.32
CA GLY A 367 56.47 35.18 12.50
C GLY A 367 55.25 35.36 13.41
N ASP A 368 55.51 35.38 14.70
CA ASP A 368 54.79 35.93 15.87
C ASP A 368 53.32 36.45 15.77
N THR A 369 52.50 35.92 16.68
CA THR A 369 51.46 36.58 17.52
C THR A 369 50.61 37.74 16.95
N CYS A 370 49.28 37.60 17.01
CA CYS A 370 48.47 38.19 18.09
C CYS A 370 47.02 37.64 18.09
N SER A 371 46.32 37.78 19.21
CA SER A 371 44.90 37.46 19.38
C SER A 371 43.98 38.41 18.62
N MET A 372 42.96 37.88 17.94
CA MET A 372 41.58 38.43 17.93
C MET A 372 40.61 37.33 17.43
N ALA A 373 40.26 36.42 18.33
CA ALA A 373 39.05 35.61 18.21
C ALA A 373 38.01 36.24 19.14
N ASP A 374 37.14 37.10 18.57
CA ASP A 374 35.82 37.53 19.10
C ASP A 374 35.33 38.82 18.39
N GLU A 375 35.18 38.83 17.05
CA GLU A 375 34.40 39.90 16.37
C GLU A 375 33.86 39.56 14.96
N ALA A 376 33.41 38.32 14.74
CA ALA A 376 32.78 37.90 13.46
C ALA A 376 31.42 37.17 13.62
N ALA A 377 30.80 37.26 14.79
CA ALA A 377 29.57 36.53 15.14
C ALA A 377 28.29 37.40 15.25
N SER A 378 28.34 38.68 14.86
CA SER A 378 27.27 39.66 15.16
C SER A 378 26.83 40.54 13.96
N ALA A 379 26.84 40.01 12.74
CA ALA A 379 26.47 40.76 11.53
C ALA A 379 25.58 39.99 10.52
N ALA A 380 24.81 39.00 10.98
CA ALA A 380 23.87 38.21 10.16
C ALA A 380 22.40 38.32 10.62
N ALA A 381 22.06 39.37 11.38
CA ALA A 381 20.74 39.57 11.96
C ALA A 381 19.97 40.75 11.34
N ALA A 382 19.63 40.66 10.04
CA ALA A 382 18.56 41.45 9.40
C ALA A 382 18.34 41.05 7.91
N ALA A 383 17.81 39.86 7.65
CA ALA A 383 17.22 39.53 6.36
C ALA A 383 15.87 38.83 6.57
N SER A 384 14.80 39.35 5.99
CA SER A 384 13.47 38.71 6.07
C SER A 384 13.47 37.36 5.36
N PRO A 385 12.73 36.36 5.87
CA PRO A 385 12.62 35.07 5.19
C PRO A 385 11.92 35.25 3.84
N ALA A 386 12.58 34.81 2.77
CA ALA A 386 11.99 34.76 1.43
C ALA A 386 10.86 33.71 1.42
N GLY A 387 9.61 34.17 1.54
CA GLY A 387 8.44 33.29 1.63
C GLY A 387 7.90 32.88 0.25
N GLY A 388 8.16 31.64 -0.17
CA GLY A 388 7.49 31.05 -1.32
C GLY A 388 5.96 31.05 -1.17
N GLN A 389 5.24 31.31 -2.27
CA GLN A 389 3.78 31.43 -2.23
C GLN A 389 3.10 30.08 -1.93
N ARG A 390 2.09 30.09 -1.04
CA ARG A 390 1.31 28.90 -0.66
C ARG A 390 -0.15 29.03 -1.13
N GLU A 391 -0.61 28.11 -1.97
CA GLU A 391 -2.03 28.00 -2.37
C GLU A 391 -2.60 26.63 -1.98
N LEU A 392 -3.89 26.58 -1.67
CA LEU A 392 -4.64 25.33 -1.43
C LEU A 392 -5.87 25.27 -2.35
N LEU A 393 -5.87 24.30 -3.25
CA LEU A 393 -6.98 23.93 -4.11
C LEU A 393 -7.72 22.75 -3.49
N VAL A 394 -9.05 22.89 -3.29
CA VAL A 394 -9.90 21.84 -2.70
C VAL A 394 -10.96 21.37 -3.70
N PHE A 395 -10.93 20.09 -4.05
CA PHE A 395 -11.77 19.48 -5.07
C PHE A 395 -12.92 18.66 -4.47
N GLN A 396 -14.03 18.50 -5.20
CA GLN A 396 -15.18 17.73 -4.69
C GLN A 396 -14.94 16.21 -4.79
N SER A 397 -14.30 15.76 -5.87
CA SER A 397 -13.87 14.38 -6.06
C SER A 397 -12.38 14.29 -6.36
N VAL A 398 -11.83 13.09 -6.21
CA VAL A 398 -10.45 12.78 -6.59
C VAL A 398 -10.25 12.88 -8.11
N ASN A 399 -11.27 12.59 -8.92
CA ASN A 399 -11.20 12.79 -10.37
C ASN A 399 -11.02 14.27 -10.75
N ASP A 400 -11.75 15.19 -10.12
CA ASP A 400 -11.63 16.64 -10.39
C ASP A 400 -10.23 17.15 -10.02
N LEU A 401 -9.68 16.62 -8.91
CA LEU A 401 -8.30 16.86 -8.49
C LEU A 401 -7.31 16.41 -9.55
N CYS A 402 -7.42 15.17 -10.04
CA CYS A 402 -6.53 14.63 -11.06
C CYS A 402 -6.62 15.40 -12.39
N VAL A 403 -7.83 15.78 -12.82
CA VAL A 403 -8.05 16.63 -14.02
C VAL A 403 -7.39 18.00 -13.84
N SER A 404 -7.52 18.62 -12.67
CA SER A 404 -6.89 19.91 -12.40
C SER A 404 -5.37 19.82 -12.25
N LEU A 405 -4.84 18.70 -11.72
CA LEU A 405 -3.40 18.47 -11.62
C LEU A 405 -2.78 18.27 -12.99
N ALA A 406 -3.38 17.43 -13.84
CA ALA A 406 -2.93 17.25 -15.23
C ALA A 406 -2.95 18.58 -16.00
N ARG A 407 -4.01 19.37 -15.87
CA ARG A 407 -4.05 20.72 -16.45
C ARG A 407 -2.88 21.59 -15.97
N TYR A 408 -2.66 21.66 -14.66
CA TYR A 408 -1.58 22.46 -14.07
C TYR A 408 -0.19 22.01 -14.55
N THR A 409 0.02 20.70 -14.67
CA THR A 409 1.26 20.12 -15.18
C THR A 409 1.47 20.42 -16.67
N ALA A 410 0.42 20.33 -17.50
CA ALA A 410 0.49 20.69 -18.92
C ALA A 410 0.73 22.19 -19.12
N ASP A 411 -0.03 23.06 -18.43
CA ASP A 411 0.11 24.52 -18.49
C ASP A 411 1.54 24.97 -18.07
N LEU A 412 2.15 24.30 -17.07
CA LEU A 412 3.55 24.53 -16.67
C LEU A 412 4.56 23.98 -17.69
N SER A 413 4.33 22.78 -18.23
CA SER A 413 5.16 22.20 -19.30
C SER A 413 5.24 23.15 -20.49
N ASP A 414 4.11 23.58 -21.03
CA ASP A 414 4.02 24.50 -22.18
C ASP A 414 4.68 25.86 -21.90
N LYS A 415 4.65 26.33 -20.64
CA LYS A 415 5.38 27.52 -20.23
C LYS A 415 6.89 27.29 -20.26
N CYS A 416 7.39 26.27 -19.58
CA CYS A 416 8.82 25.97 -19.49
C CYS A 416 9.43 25.64 -20.87
N VAL A 417 8.71 24.88 -21.70
CA VAL A 417 9.13 24.58 -23.09
C VAL A 417 9.26 25.86 -23.92
N ARG A 418 8.34 26.83 -23.79
CA ARG A 418 8.47 28.13 -24.49
C ARG A 418 9.57 29.03 -23.94
N GLU A 419 9.78 29.03 -22.62
CA GLU A 419 10.73 29.95 -21.97
C GLU A 419 12.19 29.44 -22.01
N LYS A 420 12.41 28.12 -21.99
CA LYS A 420 13.77 27.53 -21.94
C LYS A 420 13.98 26.28 -22.81
N GLY A 421 12.98 25.85 -23.60
CA GLY A 421 13.12 24.73 -24.54
C GLY A 421 13.06 23.33 -23.93
N ALA A 422 12.79 23.20 -22.63
CA ALA A 422 12.76 21.93 -21.88
C ALA A 422 11.84 22.05 -20.64
N PHE A 423 11.39 20.92 -20.10
CA PHE A 423 10.62 20.83 -18.86
C PHE A 423 11.18 19.73 -17.95
N SER A 424 11.65 20.08 -16.76
CA SER A 424 12.17 19.14 -15.77
C SER A 424 11.15 18.86 -14.67
N VAL A 425 10.63 17.63 -14.66
CA VAL A 425 9.60 17.18 -13.73
C VAL A 425 10.13 16.07 -12.82
N VAL A 426 9.87 16.20 -11.52
CA VAL A 426 10.22 15.19 -10.51
C VAL A 426 8.96 14.53 -10.01
N LEU A 427 8.95 13.20 -10.02
CA LEU A 427 7.85 12.35 -9.59
C LEU A 427 8.09 11.82 -8.17
N SER A 428 7.00 11.53 -7.46
CA SER A 428 6.98 10.67 -6.28
C SER A 428 6.10 9.45 -6.55
N GLY A 429 6.13 8.46 -5.67
CA GLY A 429 5.29 7.27 -5.78
C GLY A 429 3.83 7.46 -5.38
N GLY A 430 3.10 6.35 -5.32
CA GLY A 430 1.70 6.30 -4.88
C GLY A 430 0.71 6.91 -5.86
N TYR A 431 -0.46 7.29 -5.34
CA TYR A 431 -1.64 7.70 -6.11
C TYR A 431 -1.41 8.90 -7.07
N LEU A 432 -0.35 9.68 -6.84
CA LEU A 432 0.07 10.75 -7.75
C LEU A 432 0.15 10.29 -9.22
N ILE A 433 0.69 9.08 -9.45
CA ILE A 433 0.86 8.52 -10.79
C ILE A 433 -0.48 8.26 -11.47
N ASP A 434 -1.51 7.90 -10.72
CA ASP A 434 -2.85 7.66 -11.26
C ASP A 434 -3.51 8.96 -11.72
N CYS A 435 -3.27 10.08 -11.02
CA CYS A 435 -3.67 11.38 -11.52
C CYS A 435 -2.94 11.81 -12.80
N LEU A 436 -1.65 11.46 -12.95
CA LEU A 436 -0.90 11.78 -14.17
C LEU A 436 -1.43 11.05 -15.42
N ARG A 437 -2.19 9.95 -15.27
CA ARG A 437 -2.90 9.31 -16.38
C ARG A 437 -3.85 10.28 -17.09
N LYS A 438 -4.36 11.32 -16.43
CA LYS A 438 -5.15 12.37 -17.09
C LYS A 438 -4.40 13.16 -18.17
N LEU A 439 -3.07 13.13 -18.19
CA LEU A 439 -2.28 13.70 -19.28
C LEU A 439 -2.26 12.83 -20.56
N VAL A 440 -2.64 11.55 -20.48
CA VAL A 440 -2.73 10.66 -21.67
C VAL A 440 -4.13 10.67 -22.30
N GLU A 441 -5.03 11.48 -21.75
CA GLU A 441 -6.37 11.75 -22.29
C GLU A 441 -6.38 13.05 -23.12
N SER A 442 -7.38 13.22 -23.98
CA SER A 442 -7.61 14.47 -24.71
C SER A 442 -7.96 15.60 -23.72
N PRO A 443 -7.44 16.84 -23.88
CA PRO A 443 -6.62 17.32 -25.00
C PRO A 443 -5.10 17.11 -24.83
N TYR A 444 -4.63 16.70 -23.66
CA TYR A 444 -3.21 16.74 -23.29
C TYR A 444 -2.34 15.74 -24.05
N ALA A 445 -2.90 14.58 -24.42
CA ALA A 445 -2.19 13.52 -25.16
C ALA A 445 -1.51 14.04 -26.45
N GLU A 446 -2.15 15.00 -27.13
CA GLU A 446 -1.65 15.60 -28.37
C GLU A 446 -1.02 16.99 -28.17
N SER A 447 -1.30 17.68 -27.06
CA SER A 447 -0.81 19.06 -26.83
C SER A 447 0.53 19.14 -26.11
N VAL A 448 0.87 18.14 -25.28
CA VAL A 448 2.11 18.15 -24.49
C VAL A 448 3.29 17.68 -25.33
N ASP A 449 4.33 18.52 -25.44
CA ASP A 449 5.59 18.17 -26.14
C ASP A 449 6.46 17.24 -25.28
N TRP A 450 6.12 15.95 -25.28
CA TRP A 450 6.80 14.87 -24.55
C TRP A 450 8.30 14.77 -24.85
N ALA A 451 8.73 15.19 -26.05
CA ALA A 451 10.15 15.20 -26.43
C ALA A 451 10.99 16.21 -25.61
N LYS A 452 10.35 17.11 -24.87
CA LYS A 452 11.00 18.12 -24.02
C LYS A 452 11.00 17.80 -22.54
N TRP A 453 10.40 16.68 -22.15
CA TRP A 453 10.31 16.25 -20.76
C TRP A 453 11.59 15.56 -20.31
N HIS A 454 12.14 16.03 -19.19
CA HIS A 454 13.16 15.34 -18.41
C HIS A 454 12.51 14.87 -17.10
N VAL A 455 12.45 13.55 -16.89
CA VAL A 455 11.71 12.92 -15.79
C VAL A 455 12.68 12.37 -14.75
N PHE A 456 12.40 12.68 -13.48
CA PHE A 456 13.20 12.31 -12.32
C PHE A 456 12.31 11.74 -11.20
N TRP A 457 12.92 11.12 -10.20
CA TRP A 457 12.25 10.70 -8.96
C TRP A 457 12.80 11.47 -7.75
N VAL A 458 11.92 11.88 -6.83
CA VAL A 458 12.29 12.51 -5.56
C VAL A 458 12.76 11.48 -4.53
N ASP A 459 12.19 10.27 -4.57
CA ASP A 459 12.61 9.12 -3.79
C ASP A 459 12.38 7.83 -4.56
N GLU A 460 13.15 6.80 -4.22
CA GLU A 460 13.00 5.45 -4.75
C GLU A 460 13.30 4.40 -3.69
N ARG A 461 12.58 3.29 -3.74
CA ARG A 461 12.75 2.12 -2.89
C ARG A 461 13.93 1.33 -3.44
N ALA A 462 14.91 0.97 -2.61
CA ALA A 462 16.13 0.27 -3.02
C ALA A 462 15.84 -1.23 -3.29
N VAL A 463 15.03 -1.48 -4.30
CA VAL A 463 14.61 -2.77 -4.84
C VAL A 463 14.66 -2.69 -6.37
N ARG A 464 14.68 -3.85 -7.03
CA ARG A 464 14.72 -3.95 -8.50
C ARG A 464 13.60 -3.16 -9.18
N LYS A 465 13.85 -2.65 -10.38
CA LYS A 465 12.86 -1.92 -11.22
C LYS A 465 11.68 -2.76 -11.71
N ASP A 466 11.75 -4.08 -11.60
CA ASP A 466 10.62 -4.97 -11.88
C ASP A 466 9.73 -5.24 -10.64
N HIS A 467 10.16 -4.80 -9.44
CA HIS A 467 9.47 -5.04 -8.18
C HIS A 467 8.29 -4.07 -7.98
N VAL A 468 7.11 -4.56 -7.55
CA VAL A 468 5.86 -3.79 -7.49
C VAL A 468 5.91 -2.50 -6.64
N VAL A 469 6.67 -2.50 -5.52
CA VAL A 469 6.85 -1.29 -4.68
C VAL A 469 7.88 -0.27 -5.21
N ASN A 470 8.45 -0.47 -6.40
CA ASN A 470 9.38 0.46 -7.02
C ASN A 470 8.64 1.63 -7.71
N ASN A 471 9.04 2.87 -7.43
CA ASN A 471 8.38 4.08 -7.95
C ASN A 471 8.61 4.26 -9.45
N TYR A 472 9.74 3.81 -10.01
CA TYR A 472 9.97 3.76 -11.46
C TYR A 472 9.00 2.78 -12.13
N LYS A 473 8.81 1.57 -11.58
CA LYS A 473 7.81 0.62 -12.10
C LYS A 473 6.41 1.22 -12.11
N LEU A 474 5.98 1.77 -10.97
CA LEU A 474 4.67 2.38 -10.83
C LEU A 474 4.46 3.50 -11.87
N ALA A 475 5.42 4.42 -11.99
CA ALA A 475 5.38 5.50 -12.98
C ALA A 475 5.43 4.99 -14.43
N HIS A 476 6.23 3.97 -14.72
CA HIS A 476 6.33 3.35 -16.04
C HIS A 476 4.99 2.72 -16.47
N ASP A 477 4.48 1.80 -15.66
CA ASP A 477 3.28 1.02 -15.98
C ASP A 477 2.02 1.88 -15.90
N GLY A 478 1.98 2.84 -14.96
CA GLY A 478 0.89 3.79 -14.80
C GLY A 478 0.84 4.83 -15.92
N PHE A 479 1.98 5.45 -16.26
CA PHE A 479 2.03 6.69 -17.05
C PHE A 479 3.08 6.69 -18.19
N LEU A 480 4.37 6.49 -17.90
CA LEU A 480 5.45 6.76 -18.86
C LEU A 480 5.42 5.84 -20.10
N SER A 481 4.96 4.59 -19.95
CA SER A 481 4.75 3.66 -21.09
C SER A 481 3.68 4.11 -22.10
N LYS A 482 2.89 5.12 -21.76
CA LYS A 482 1.76 5.64 -22.56
C LYS A 482 2.07 6.99 -23.22
N VAL A 483 3.27 7.53 -23.03
CA VAL A 483 3.71 8.84 -23.55
C VAL A 483 5.06 8.74 -24.26
N GLN A 484 5.36 9.69 -25.14
CA GLN A 484 6.55 9.64 -26.00
C GLN A 484 7.73 10.44 -25.40
N VAL A 485 8.05 10.18 -24.13
CA VAL A 485 9.25 10.77 -23.50
C VAL A 485 10.47 9.94 -23.93
N PRO A 486 11.51 10.55 -24.54
CA PRO A 486 12.74 9.84 -24.91
C PRO A 486 13.39 9.17 -23.70
N ALA A 487 13.81 7.91 -23.86
CA ALA A 487 14.28 7.08 -22.75
C ALA A 487 15.54 7.66 -22.06
N GLU A 488 16.40 8.33 -22.83
CA GLU A 488 17.58 9.05 -22.37
C GLU A 488 17.27 10.31 -21.52
N GLN A 489 16.00 10.72 -21.48
CA GLN A 489 15.50 11.81 -20.64
C GLN A 489 14.70 11.29 -19.41
N VAL A 490 14.69 9.98 -19.17
CA VAL A 490 14.05 9.35 -18.00
C VAL A 490 15.14 8.88 -17.02
N TYR A 491 15.43 9.72 -16.04
CA TYR A 491 16.54 9.52 -15.08
C TYR A 491 16.05 8.80 -13.83
N GLY A 492 15.91 7.47 -13.92
CA GLY A 492 15.60 6.60 -12.78
C GLY A 492 16.84 6.25 -11.94
N VAL A 493 16.65 5.95 -10.65
CA VAL A 493 17.71 5.46 -9.75
C VAL A 493 18.24 4.10 -10.23
N ASN A 494 19.53 3.83 -10.03
CA ASN A 494 20.15 2.56 -10.39
C ASN A 494 19.83 1.47 -9.35
N ASP A 495 18.98 0.52 -9.75
CA ASP A 495 18.47 -0.58 -8.94
C ASP A 495 19.39 -1.81 -8.90
N SER A 496 20.49 -1.77 -9.66
CA SER A 496 21.56 -2.78 -9.61
C SER A 496 22.63 -2.47 -8.55
N LEU A 497 22.51 -1.35 -7.84
CA LEU A 497 23.46 -0.90 -6.81
C LEU A 497 22.86 -0.91 -5.40
N PRO A 498 23.69 -1.08 -4.34
CA PRO A 498 23.30 -0.78 -2.97
C PRO A 498 22.84 0.67 -2.82
N ALA A 499 21.97 0.95 -1.84
CA ALA A 499 21.33 2.25 -1.66
C ALA A 499 22.31 3.44 -1.60
N GLU A 500 23.50 3.27 -0.98
CA GLU A 500 24.55 4.29 -0.97
C GLU A 500 25.07 4.62 -2.38
N ALA A 501 25.56 3.61 -3.09
CA ALA A 501 26.14 3.80 -4.42
C ALA A 501 25.08 4.24 -5.44
N ALA A 502 23.82 3.82 -5.27
CA ALA A 502 22.69 4.30 -6.07
C ALA A 502 22.40 5.80 -5.82
N ALA A 503 22.50 6.28 -4.57
CA ALA A 503 22.37 7.70 -4.26
C ALA A 503 23.54 8.53 -4.81
N GLU A 504 24.77 8.05 -4.66
CA GLU A 504 25.98 8.67 -5.21
C GLU A 504 25.94 8.77 -6.75
N GLU A 505 25.53 7.70 -7.44
CA GLU A 505 25.37 7.69 -8.90
C GLU A 505 24.28 8.67 -9.35
N TYR A 506 23.14 8.67 -8.66
CA TYR A 506 22.03 9.55 -9.01
C TYR A 506 22.38 11.03 -8.79
N GLU A 507 23.09 11.39 -7.71
CA GLU A 507 23.66 12.72 -7.52
C GLU A 507 24.69 13.08 -8.61
N ALA A 508 25.56 12.14 -8.98
CA ALA A 508 26.53 12.35 -10.05
C ALA A 508 25.84 12.61 -11.40
N CYS A 509 24.74 11.90 -11.70
CA CYS A 509 23.89 12.12 -12.87
C CYS A 509 23.32 13.55 -12.87
N LEU A 510 22.69 13.99 -11.77
CA LEU A 510 22.18 15.37 -11.65
C LEU A 510 23.29 16.42 -11.85
N LYS A 511 24.48 16.19 -11.28
CA LYS A 511 25.66 17.06 -11.46
C LYS A 511 26.17 17.08 -12.91
N GLN A 512 26.04 16.00 -13.67
CA GLN A 512 26.33 15.99 -15.10
C GLN A 512 25.29 16.76 -15.91
N LEU A 513 24.00 16.60 -15.61
CA LEU A 513 22.90 17.32 -16.27
C LEU A 513 22.98 18.84 -16.03
N VAL A 514 23.43 19.26 -14.85
CA VAL A 514 23.78 20.67 -14.58
C VAL A 514 24.93 21.15 -15.47
N LYS A 515 26.02 20.38 -15.59
CA LYS A 515 27.15 20.73 -16.48
C LYS A 515 26.77 20.76 -17.96
N ALA A 516 25.83 19.93 -18.37
CA ALA A 516 25.26 19.90 -19.72
C ALA A 516 24.24 21.02 -19.99
N GLY A 517 23.87 21.82 -18.97
CA GLY A 517 22.88 22.91 -19.09
C GLY A 517 21.41 22.46 -19.11
N VAL A 518 21.13 21.17 -18.89
CA VAL A 518 19.77 20.61 -18.81
C VAL A 518 19.07 21.07 -17.53
N LEU A 519 19.80 21.05 -16.40
CA LEU A 519 19.36 21.58 -15.12
C LEU A 519 20.10 22.88 -14.79
N LYS A 520 19.41 23.83 -14.15
CA LYS A 520 20.02 25.06 -13.63
C LYS A 520 20.34 24.87 -12.15
N LEU A 521 21.34 25.59 -11.63
CA LEU A 521 21.56 25.74 -10.20
C LEU A 521 20.90 27.01 -9.68
N SER A 522 20.47 26.99 -8.41
CA SER A 522 20.30 28.22 -7.66
C SER A 522 21.65 28.95 -7.52
N ALA A 523 21.64 30.25 -7.79
CA ALA A 523 22.79 31.11 -7.55
C ALA A 523 23.00 31.43 -6.04
N ALA A 524 21.97 31.26 -5.20
CA ALA A 524 22.04 31.52 -3.77
C ALA A 524 22.46 30.28 -2.96
N THR A 525 21.97 29.09 -3.34
CA THR A 525 22.16 27.86 -2.56
C THR A 525 23.04 26.80 -3.26
N GLY A 526 23.21 26.87 -4.58
CA GLY A 526 24.05 25.94 -5.35
C GLY A 526 23.44 24.56 -5.61
N PHE A 527 22.15 24.37 -5.30
CA PHE A 527 21.39 23.13 -5.56
C PHE A 527 20.62 23.20 -6.89
N PRO A 528 20.29 22.05 -7.52
CA PRO A 528 19.58 22.01 -8.79
C PRO A 528 18.11 22.47 -8.69
N ILE A 529 17.69 23.28 -9.66
CA ILE A 529 16.32 23.77 -9.81
C ILE A 529 15.57 22.87 -10.81
N PHE A 530 14.49 22.26 -10.33
CA PHE A 530 13.49 21.55 -11.15
C PHE A 530 12.26 22.43 -11.38
N ASP A 531 11.64 22.38 -12.55
CA ASP A 531 10.48 23.23 -12.87
C ASP A 531 9.26 22.86 -12.04
N LEU A 532 9.02 21.56 -11.89
CA LEU A 532 7.89 21.01 -11.14
C LEU A 532 8.31 19.76 -10.35
N MET A 533 8.16 19.80 -9.04
CA MET A 533 8.28 18.64 -8.17
C MET A 533 6.90 18.23 -7.68
N LEU A 534 6.46 17.05 -8.11
CA LEU A 534 5.19 16.44 -7.73
C LEU A 534 5.42 15.56 -6.49
N LEU A 535 4.85 15.96 -5.36
CA LEU A 535 5.03 15.29 -4.08
C LEU A 535 3.72 14.69 -3.58
N GLY A 536 3.77 13.43 -3.18
CA GLY A 536 2.81 12.89 -2.21
C GLY A 536 3.23 13.25 -0.78
N MET A 537 2.29 13.08 0.15
CA MET A 537 2.53 13.08 1.59
C MET A 537 1.84 11.84 2.17
N GLY A 538 2.47 11.19 3.15
CA GLY A 538 1.84 10.12 3.92
C GLY A 538 1.29 10.57 5.28
N PRO A 539 0.60 9.68 6.02
CA PRO A 539 -0.31 10.07 7.12
C PRO A 539 0.42 10.54 8.39
N ASP A 540 1.74 10.34 8.42
CA ASP A 540 2.71 10.83 9.40
C ASP A 540 3.34 12.17 9.01
N GLY A 541 3.00 12.75 7.85
CA GLY A 541 3.56 14.00 7.32
C GLY A 541 4.92 13.88 6.65
N HIS A 542 5.40 12.66 6.37
CA HIS A 542 6.60 12.43 5.58
C HIS A 542 6.39 12.85 4.11
N ILE A 543 7.48 13.27 3.47
CA ILE A 543 7.60 13.51 2.03
C ILE A 543 8.84 12.79 1.52
N ALA A 544 8.86 12.36 0.26
CA ALA A 544 9.97 11.57 -0.28
C ALA A 544 10.29 10.39 0.68
N SER A 545 11.56 10.18 1.08
CA SER A 545 11.91 9.32 2.22
C SER A 545 12.42 10.09 3.45
N LEU A 546 11.91 11.30 3.67
CA LEU A 546 12.22 12.17 4.81
C LEU A 546 11.14 12.03 5.89
N PHE A 547 11.41 11.21 6.91
CA PHE A 547 10.43 10.80 7.93
C PHE A 547 10.49 11.62 9.23
N PRO A 548 9.36 11.81 9.94
CA PRO A 548 9.33 12.53 11.21
C PRO A 548 10.29 11.93 12.24
N ASN A 549 11.06 12.80 12.91
CA ASN A 549 12.09 12.46 13.91
C ASN A 549 13.27 11.61 13.40
N HIS A 550 13.30 11.18 12.13
CA HIS A 550 14.45 10.46 11.59
C HIS A 550 15.63 11.42 11.38
N PRO A 551 16.88 11.07 11.73
CA PRO A 551 18.03 11.98 11.62
C PRO A 551 18.24 12.60 10.23
N LEU A 552 17.84 11.88 9.17
CA LEU A 552 18.03 12.29 7.77
C LEU A 552 17.33 13.61 7.40
N ILE A 553 16.30 14.04 8.15
CA ILE A 553 15.66 15.35 7.94
C ILE A 553 16.59 16.54 8.20
N LYS A 554 17.77 16.29 8.78
CA LYS A 554 18.83 17.29 9.04
C LYS A 554 19.92 17.31 7.96
N GLU A 555 19.91 16.37 7.00
CA GLU A 555 20.85 16.39 5.88
C GLU A 555 20.60 17.63 5.02
N ASN A 556 21.62 18.45 4.89
CA ASN A 556 21.58 19.75 4.24
C ASN A 556 22.80 20.03 3.33
N THR A 557 23.65 19.03 3.08
CA THR A 557 24.88 19.13 2.29
C THR A 557 24.79 18.36 0.97
N GLN A 558 24.26 17.13 1.02
CA GLN A 558 24.10 16.28 -0.17
C GLN A 558 22.88 16.70 -0.98
N TRP A 559 22.87 16.43 -2.28
CA TRP A 559 21.69 16.62 -3.14
C TRP A 559 20.77 15.38 -3.05
N VAL A 560 21.39 14.21 -3.13
CA VAL A 560 20.74 12.90 -2.98
C VAL A 560 21.40 12.17 -1.82
N THR A 561 20.62 11.46 -1.04
CA THR A 561 21.10 10.64 0.07
C THR A 561 20.29 9.33 0.13
N PHE A 562 20.61 8.50 1.10
CA PHE A 562 19.97 7.20 1.30
C PHE A 562 19.48 7.04 2.75
N ILE A 563 18.57 6.10 2.95
CA ILE A 563 18.11 5.62 4.25
C ILE A 563 18.17 4.10 4.23
N LYS A 564 18.52 3.47 5.37
CA LYS A 564 18.57 2.00 5.51
C LYS A 564 17.61 1.43 6.54
N ASP A 565 17.03 2.33 7.32
CA ASP A 565 16.21 2.12 8.51
C ASP A 565 14.90 2.92 8.38
N SER A 566 14.36 3.03 7.16
CA SER A 566 13.07 3.70 6.92
C SER A 566 11.99 3.06 7.80
N PRO A 567 11.20 3.85 8.56
CA PRO A 567 10.13 3.35 9.42
C PRO A 567 8.94 2.77 8.62
N LYS A 568 9.02 2.76 7.29
CA LYS A 568 8.05 2.13 6.38
C LYS A 568 8.75 1.22 5.37
N PRO A 569 8.25 0.00 5.14
CA PRO A 569 8.87 -0.94 4.21
C PRO A 569 8.82 -0.44 2.76
N PRO A 570 9.78 -0.83 1.90
CA PRO A 570 11.06 -1.43 2.27
C PRO A 570 11.96 -0.43 3.02
N PRO A 571 12.85 -0.91 3.91
CA PRO A 571 13.61 -0.06 4.82
C PRO A 571 14.74 0.71 4.13
N GLN A 572 15.24 0.20 2.99
CA GLN A 572 16.29 0.84 2.20
C GLN A 572 15.69 1.68 1.07
N ARG A 573 16.08 2.96 0.98
CA ARG A 573 15.58 3.92 -0.03
C ARG A 573 16.62 4.97 -0.39
N ILE A 574 16.47 5.58 -1.56
CA ILE A 574 17.22 6.73 -2.07
C ILE A 574 16.27 7.94 -2.04
N THR A 575 16.73 9.13 -1.69
CA THR A 575 15.89 10.33 -1.58
C THR A 575 16.64 11.62 -1.86
N PHE A 576 15.96 12.59 -2.44
CA PHE A 576 16.38 13.99 -2.40
C PHE A 576 16.35 14.52 -0.97
N THR A 577 17.25 15.46 -0.70
CA THR A 577 17.37 16.18 0.56
C THR A 577 16.49 17.45 0.55
N PHE A 578 16.25 18.05 1.72
CA PHE A 578 15.48 19.30 1.80
C PHE A 578 16.04 20.45 0.94
N PRO A 579 17.35 20.69 0.84
CA PRO A 579 17.88 21.71 -0.06
C PRO A 579 17.47 21.55 -1.53
N VAL A 580 17.45 20.33 -2.06
CA VAL A 580 17.00 20.07 -3.45
C VAL A 580 15.50 20.31 -3.61
N ILE A 581 14.70 19.80 -2.67
CA ILE A 581 13.25 20.01 -2.65
C ILE A 581 12.92 21.51 -2.58
N ASN A 582 13.59 22.24 -1.69
CA ASN A 582 13.42 23.68 -1.47
C ASN A 582 13.94 24.55 -2.64
N SER A 583 14.73 24.00 -3.56
CA SER A 583 15.23 24.68 -4.76
C SER A 583 14.32 24.53 -5.98
N SER A 584 13.26 23.72 -5.92
CA SER A 584 12.32 23.56 -7.04
C SER A 584 11.48 24.83 -7.25
N ALA A 585 11.26 25.21 -8.52
CA ALA A 585 10.50 26.40 -8.88
C ALA A 585 9.00 26.27 -8.56
N ASN A 586 8.44 25.05 -8.64
CA ASN A 586 7.06 24.76 -8.26
C ASN A 586 6.99 23.41 -7.56
N ILE A 587 6.31 23.35 -6.41
CA ILE A 587 5.91 22.09 -5.79
C ILE A 587 4.40 21.94 -5.95
N ALA A 588 3.94 20.80 -6.48
CA ALA A 588 2.55 20.37 -6.33
C ALA A 588 2.49 19.30 -5.24
N MET A 589 1.84 19.61 -4.13
CA MET A 589 1.60 18.68 -3.03
C MET A 589 0.24 18.02 -3.24
N VAL A 590 0.22 16.71 -3.50
CA VAL A 590 -0.96 15.98 -3.98
C VAL A 590 -1.41 14.98 -2.92
N VAL A 591 -2.63 15.17 -2.41
CA VAL A 591 -3.20 14.37 -1.32
C VAL A 591 -4.70 14.15 -1.53
N ALA A 592 -5.12 12.90 -1.47
CA ALA A 592 -6.51 12.50 -1.67
C ALA A 592 -6.94 11.44 -0.65
N GLY A 593 -8.22 11.45 -0.29
CA GLY A 593 -8.82 10.47 0.61
C GLY A 593 -8.62 10.78 2.10
N PRO A 594 -9.30 10.02 2.98
CA PRO A 594 -9.44 10.38 4.40
C PRO A 594 -8.21 10.03 5.24
N GLY A 595 -7.35 9.12 4.78
CA GLY A 595 -6.14 8.69 5.50
C GLY A 595 -5.17 9.84 5.77
N GLU A 596 -5.03 10.75 4.81
CA GLU A 596 -4.14 11.90 4.89
C GLU A 596 -4.71 13.09 5.68
N ALA A 597 -6.00 13.06 6.04
CA ALA A 597 -6.67 14.24 6.59
C ALA A 597 -6.08 14.74 7.92
N ALA A 598 -5.48 13.86 8.73
CA ALA A 598 -4.74 14.25 9.93
C ALA A 598 -3.43 15.00 9.59
N ALA A 599 -2.64 14.45 8.66
CA ALA A 599 -1.39 15.05 8.21
C ALA A 599 -1.65 16.40 7.54
N VAL A 600 -2.63 16.49 6.64
CA VAL A 600 -3.03 17.75 5.96
C VAL A 600 -3.49 18.78 6.98
N SER A 601 -4.31 18.39 7.96
CA SER A 601 -4.76 19.31 9.01
C SER A 601 -3.64 19.82 9.91
N ARG A 602 -2.61 19.02 10.18
CA ARG A 602 -1.46 19.45 10.96
C ARG A 602 -0.50 20.30 10.11
N ALA A 603 -0.29 19.92 8.85
CA ALA A 603 0.60 20.61 7.92
C ALA A 603 0.13 22.04 7.59
N LEU A 604 -1.18 22.21 7.37
CA LEU A 604 -1.83 23.49 7.07
C LEU A 604 -2.30 24.26 8.32
N GLY A 605 -2.04 23.71 9.51
CA GLY A 605 -2.27 24.36 10.79
C GLY A 605 -1.16 25.35 11.15
N ASP A 606 -1.40 26.18 12.16
CA ASP A 606 -0.42 27.13 12.67
C ASP A 606 0.78 26.38 13.30
N PRO A 607 2.03 26.60 12.84
CA PRO A 607 3.22 26.01 13.44
C PRO A 607 3.54 26.52 14.86
N HIS A 608 2.97 27.65 15.29
CA HIS A 608 3.29 28.32 16.55
C HIS A 608 2.87 27.50 17.78
N GLY A 609 3.77 26.61 18.22
CA GLY A 609 3.66 25.86 19.47
C GLY A 609 4.17 24.41 19.42
N SER A 610 4.55 23.87 18.26
CA SER A 610 5.06 22.50 18.16
C SER A 610 6.57 22.45 17.93
N SER A 611 7.31 21.81 18.85
CA SER A 611 8.74 21.52 18.68
C SER A 611 9.03 20.46 17.60
N ASN A 612 8.01 19.72 17.18
CA ASN A 612 8.12 18.58 16.29
C ASN A 612 7.35 18.89 14.99
N LEU A 613 7.96 19.70 14.11
CA LEU A 613 7.42 19.95 12.78
C LEU A 613 7.31 18.65 11.97
N LEU A 614 6.29 18.55 11.12
CA LEU A 614 6.24 17.51 10.10
C LEU A 614 7.28 17.79 9.00
N PRO A 615 7.87 16.78 8.36
CA PRO A 615 8.74 16.96 7.18
C PRO A 615 8.10 17.85 6.10
N VAL A 616 6.81 17.69 5.81
CA VAL A 616 6.08 18.57 4.87
C VAL A 616 6.04 20.05 5.29
N GLN A 617 6.08 20.34 6.61
CA GLN A 617 6.11 21.72 7.14
C GLN A 617 7.51 22.34 7.09
N MET A 618 8.56 21.51 6.94
CA MET A 618 9.94 21.94 6.76
C MET A 618 10.24 22.36 5.30
N ILE A 619 9.29 22.18 4.38
CA ILE A 619 9.37 22.75 3.02
C ILE A 619 9.36 24.29 3.12
N SER A 620 10.48 24.88 2.74
CA SER A 620 10.74 26.31 2.72
C SER A 620 11.40 26.65 1.39
N LEU A 621 10.58 26.79 0.35
CA LEU A 621 11.03 27.15 -0.99
C LEU A 621 11.87 28.43 -0.97
N GLU A 622 13.04 28.38 -1.62
CA GLU A 622 13.90 29.55 -1.85
C GLU A 622 13.16 30.59 -2.70
N HIS A 623 12.54 30.12 -3.79
CA HIS A 623 11.78 30.89 -4.76
C HIS A 623 10.56 30.08 -5.24
N GLY A 624 9.56 30.75 -5.82
CA GLY A 624 8.44 30.08 -6.46
C GLY A 624 7.25 29.76 -5.53
N LYS A 625 6.56 28.65 -5.81
CA LYS A 625 5.23 28.36 -5.26
C LYS A 625 5.05 26.89 -4.86
N ILE A 626 4.42 26.66 -3.71
CA ILE A 626 3.82 25.36 -3.36
C ILE A 626 2.28 25.44 -3.51
N THR A 627 1.75 24.58 -4.36
CA THR A 627 0.30 24.44 -4.60
C THR A 627 -0.16 23.10 -4.03
N TRP A 628 -1.08 23.14 -3.08
CA TRP A 628 -1.69 21.93 -2.53
C TRP A 628 -2.92 21.57 -3.35
N PHE A 629 -2.95 20.33 -3.84
CA PHE A 629 -4.09 19.69 -4.49
C PHE A 629 -4.68 18.70 -3.49
N ALA A 630 -5.79 19.08 -2.86
CA ALA A 630 -6.47 18.27 -1.85
C ALA A 630 -7.91 17.95 -2.29
N ASP A 631 -8.37 16.72 -2.08
CA ASP A 631 -9.80 16.44 -2.21
C ASP A 631 -10.54 16.86 -0.94
N LYS A 632 -11.88 16.79 -1.00
CA LYS A 632 -12.73 17.14 0.15
C LYS A 632 -12.43 16.26 1.36
N GLU A 633 -12.09 14.99 1.16
CA GLU A 633 -11.84 14.02 2.23
C GLU A 633 -10.52 14.30 2.96
N ALA A 634 -9.41 14.49 2.24
CA ALA A 634 -8.14 14.94 2.79
C ALA A 634 -8.26 16.29 3.51
N ARG A 635 -9.24 17.13 3.12
CA ARG A 635 -9.50 18.42 3.79
C ARG A 635 -10.43 18.34 5.01
N GLN A 636 -11.09 17.22 5.32
CA GLN A 636 -12.18 17.18 6.33
C GLN A 636 -11.78 17.68 7.74
N ARG A 637 -10.51 17.50 8.16
CA ARG A 637 -10.10 17.72 9.55
C ARG A 637 -9.56 19.12 9.90
N CYS A 638 -9.19 19.97 8.93
CA CYS A 638 -8.58 21.27 9.26
C CYS A 638 -9.63 22.35 9.60
N LYS A 639 -9.33 23.19 10.59
CA LYS A 639 -10.11 24.40 10.89
C LYS A 639 -9.96 25.43 9.76
N ARG A 640 -10.85 26.42 9.64
CA ARG A 640 -10.58 27.59 8.78
C ARG A 640 -9.42 28.36 9.42
N SER A 641 -8.32 28.53 8.69
CA SER A 641 -7.14 29.29 9.11
C SER A 641 -6.96 30.49 8.18
N ASP A 642 -6.79 31.66 8.78
CA ASP A 642 -6.59 32.91 8.07
C ASP A 642 -5.10 33.04 7.70
N GLY A 643 -4.76 32.79 6.43
CA GLY A 643 -3.37 32.88 5.96
C GLY A 643 -3.02 32.11 4.68
N ILE A 644 -3.88 31.18 4.24
CA ILE A 644 -3.72 30.49 2.94
C ILE A 644 -4.69 31.12 1.93
N GLY A 645 -4.19 31.46 0.73
CA GLY A 645 -5.01 31.93 -0.37
C GLY A 645 -6.06 30.88 -0.74
N TYR A 646 -7.34 31.21 -0.52
CA TYR A 646 -8.45 30.24 -0.59
C TYR A 646 -9.24 30.39 -1.90
N SER A 647 -8.80 29.70 -2.94
CA SER A 647 -9.49 29.62 -4.23
C SER A 647 -10.45 28.43 -4.24
N ARG A 648 -11.76 28.70 -4.38
CA ARG A 648 -12.72 27.66 -4.79
C ARG A 648 -12.51 27.35 -6.27
N SER A 649 -12.74 26.10 -6.66
CA SER A 649 -12.68 25.61 -8.05
C SER A 649 -13.19 26.64 -9.06
N PRO A 650 -12.42 26.98 -10.12
CA PRO A 650 -12.95 27.72 -11.25
C PRO A 650 -14.10 26.95 -11.90
N ASP A 651 -15.28 27.56 -12.00
CA ASP A 651 -16.40 27.00 -12.76
C ASP A 651 -15.94 26.61 -14.17
N HIS A 652 -16.39 25.43 -14.64
CA HIS A 652 -16.04 24.85 -15.94
C HIS A 652 -16.51 25.66 -17.18
N THR A 653 -16.94 26.91 -17.00
CA THR A 653 -17.56 27.76 -18.04
C THR A 653 -16.94 29.14 -18.22
N ARG A 654 -15.83 29.50 -17.54
CA ARG A 654 -15.10 30.74 -17.84
C ARG A 654 -13.84 30.51 -18.68
N ARG A 655 -13.98 30.76 -19.99
CA ARG A 655 -12.85 31.10 -20.87
C ARG A 655 -12.09 32.29 -20.26
N ILE A 656 -10.82 32.10 -19.92
CA ILE A 656 -9.88 33.21 -19.78
C ILE A 656 -9.42 33.58 -21.20
N LEU A 657 -10.27 34.35 -21.90
CA LEU A 657 -9.84 35.12 -23.08
C LEU A 657 -9.36 36.48 -22.57
N GLY A 658 -8.14 36.85 -22.95
CA GLY A 658 -7.46 38.02 -22.39
C GLY A 658 -7.93 39.34 -22.99
N THR A 659 -7.41 40.42 -22.39
CA THR A 659 -7.51 41.78 -22.97
C THR A 659 -6.16 42.47 -22.82
N VAL A 660 -5.33 42.35 -23.85
CA VAL A 660 -4.23 43.30 -24.08
C VAL A 660 -4.83 44.45 -24.87
N PHE A 661 -5.13 45.57 -24.21
CA PHE A 661 -5.36 46.82 -24.91
C PHE A 661 -4.01 47.40 -25.32
N VAL A 662 -3.73 47.37 -26.62
CA VAL A 662 -2.71 48.21 -27.22
C VAL A 662 -3.28 49.62 -27.31
N SER A 663 -2.59 50.59 -26.70
CA SER A 663 -2.74 52.01 -27.03
C SER A 663 -1.46 52.48 -27.72
N VAL A 664 -1.67 53.33 -28.72
CA VAL A 664 -0.65 53.94 -29.61
C VAL A 664 0.32 54.83 -28.83
#